data_AF-A0A8H5MAC2-F1
#
_entry.id   AF-A0A8H5MAC2-F1
#
_cell.length_a   1.000
_cell.length_b   1.000
_cell.length_c   1.000
_cell.angle_alpha   90.00
_cell.angle_beta   90.00
_cell.angle_gamma   90.00
#
_symmetry.space_group_name_H-M   'P 1'
#
loop_
_entity.id
_entity.type
_entity.pdbx_description
1 polymer ?
#
loop_
_entity_poly.entity_id
_entity_poly.type
_entity_poly.pdbx_seq_one_letter_code
_entity_poly.pdbx_strand_id
1 'polypeptide(L)'
;MAAQPQMSTKALETLKAGLAKLKEQVKARRESLLEHLREKKTISDADEQWLDHEGNLVDEEKVLEVLENASDYERGLERLSTQDQTLVEKLKELGGGFAKKAAGNKRKRPENRKVVPQAQKKKALPVFTKKENATVKQKVEILDWHHAQGPKFSQGKTAAHWDRTYPNLRMKQPLVSAWIKDEDKIRKQYAEEQSRGREGNIKRVRQTEHPEVNEMLELWVQKAMSDGLHVSGEILRQKWTRFADMKCIPKDERLELSDGWLAALKKRCGLRSLKRHGEAGSADPNEIEHERQRLRDLIAKHKYQLNDIFNMDETGHFWGMPPDRGLMDKQMSGVKADKKRLTYAFTANASGTEKFPPFIIGKAKQPRAFQKKTGADLGFYYRNNAKAWMTTVLYQEWILDWDAQLRLSGRKVLLLQDNFSAHNPPDDLTNIRVENFSPNLTAHVQPLDAGIIRCFKAHYRSRFMNRAIDRYDSGVTPADIYSINILESMRMADAAWKEVDTTTIRNCWRKSGILPDTLINSAPTTAPAPSLPISSLVNNDPADAAIFAAEREVLTSLSHLEAIGVLQPHNRMDLAEILNPQNENLMYDDGTDQDIFDAVLARREAEEDIEGNGGDDSDDVEARPSRREALLAASTLRTFVSDIDEPFARKLEAILSSFGRQTRLDEFKSLKPSAIPDYFSSRSS
;
A
#
# COMPACT_ATOMS: atom_id res chain seq x y z
N MET A 1 -20.89 41.97 -17.11
CA MET A 1 -19.80 42.40 -16.21
C MET A 1 -20.38 42.54 -14.80
N ALA A 2 -20.12 41.56 -13.93
CA ALA A 2 -20.46 41.65 -12.52
C ALA A 2 -19.14 41.69 -11.73
N ALA A 3 -18.84 42.85 -11.14
CA ALA A 3 -17.91 42.97 -10.01
C ALA A 3 -18.62 42.30 -8.81
N GLN A 4 -18.03 41.45 -7.97
CA GLN A 4 -16.71 41.40 -7.33
C GLN A 4 -16.52 39.97 -6.72
N PRO A 5 -15.34 39.56 -6.19
CA PRO A 5 -15.02 39.93 -4.81
C PRO A 5 -13.56 40.38 -4.64
N GLN A 6 -13.36 41.68 -4.40
CA GLN A 6 -12.07 42.23 -3.94
C GLN A 6 -11.80 41.89 -2.45
N MET A 7 -12.69 41.13 -1.79
CA MET A 7 -12.58 40.78 -0.37
C MET A 7 -11.61 39.61 -0.10
N SER A 8 -11.53 38.61 -0.98
CA SER A 8 -10.66 37.43 -0.76
C SER A 8 -9.17 37.76 -0.89
N THR A 9 -8.81 38.64 -1.83
CA THR A 9 -7.43 39.08 -2.06
C THR A 9 -6.87 39.86 -0.88
N LYS A 10 -7.66 40.76 -0.29
CA LYS A 10 -7.24 41.58 0.85
C LYS A 10 -7.04 40.77 2.14
N ALA A 11 -7.88 39.76 2.38
CA ALA A 11 -7.75 38.87 3.52
C ALA A 11 -6.47 38.02 3.42
N LEU A 12 -6.17 37.54 2.22
CA LEU A 12 -4.97 36.74 1.94
C LEU A 12 -3.68 37.58 2.00
N GLU A 13 -3.71 38.83 1.52
CA GLU A 13 -2.61 39.79 1.69
C GLU A 13 -2.32 40.10 3.17
N THR A 14 -3.37 40.20 3.99
CA THR A 14 -3.22 40.41 5.44
C THR A 14 -2.52 39.22 6.10
N LEU A 15 -2.87 37.99 5.71
CA LEU A 15 -2.23 36.76 6.21
C LEU A 15 -0.76 36.66 5.77
N LYS A 16 -0.45 37.00 4.51
CA LYS A 16 0.92 37.08 3.99
C LYS A 16 1.77 38.06 4.79
N ALA A 17 1.22 39.24 5.09
CA ALA A 17 1.90 40.23 5.91
C ALA A 17 2.13 39.75 7.35
N GLY A 18 1.19 39.00 7.93
CA GLY A 18 1.33 38.38 9.24
C GLY A 18 2.45 37.33 9.27
N LEU A 19 2.50 36.47 8.25
CA LEU A 19 3.53 35.43 8.12
C LEU A 19 4.92 36.05 7.91
N ALA A 20 5.04 37.12 7.13
CA ALA A 20 6.30 37.83 6.93
C ALA A 20 6.85 38.39 8.26
N LYS A 21 6.00 38.99 9.10
CA LYS A 21 6.41 39.46 10.44
C LYS A 21 6.82 38.33 11.37
N LEU A 22 6.11 37.19 11.32
CA LEU A 22 6.44 36.03 12.14
C LEU A 22 7.81 35.46 11.72
N LYS A 23 8.09 35.39 10.42
CA LYS A 23 9.40 35.04 9.87
C LYS A 23 10.49 35.98 10.38
N GLU A 24 10.28 37.29 10.36
CA GLU A 24 11.25 38.24 10.90
C GLU A 24 11.49 38.08 12.41
N GLN A 25 10.44 37.82 13.19
CA GLN A 25 10.55 37.64 14.65
C GLN A 25 11.39 36.42 15.04
N VAL A 26 11.32 35.34 14.26
CA VAL A 26 12.07 34.10 14.55
C VAL A 26 13.42 34.04 13.84
N LYS A 27 13.63 34.82 12.77
CA LYS A 27 14.80 34.75 11.89
C LYS A 27 16.13 34.84 12.64
N ALA A 28 16.33 35.90 13.43
CA ALA A 28 17.62 36.15 14.08
C ALA A 28 17.99 35.05 15.10
N ARG A 29 17.01 34.54 15.86
CA ARG A 29 17.23 33.46 16.83
C ARG A 29 17.44 32.11 16.13
N ARG A 30 16.67 31.83 15.08
CA ARG A 30 16.80 30.60 14.27
C ARG A 30 18.14 30.53 13.53
N GLU A 31 18.58 31.62 12.92
CA GLU A 31 19.88 31.70 12.23
C GLU A 31 21.04 31.50 13.21
N SER A 32 20.98 32.10 14.41
CA SER A 32 21.96 31.88 15.46
C SER A 32 22.02 30.42 15.91
N LEU A 33 20.87 29.77 16.16
CA LEU A 33 20.83 28.37 16.60
C LEU A 33 21.26 27.39 15.50
N LEU A 34 20.91 27.65 14.24
CA LEU A 34 21.36 26.85 13.11
C LEU A 34 22.87 26.95 12.88
N GLU A 35 23.48 28.12 13.14
CA GLU A 35 24.93 28.27 13.07
C GLU A 35 25.62 27.53 14.23
N HIS A 36 25.07 27.57 15.45
CA HIS A 36 25.57 26.74 16.56
C HIS A 36 25.51 25.24 16.24
N LEU A 37 24.44 24.77 15.61
CA LEU A 37 24.31 23.38 15.16
C LEU A 37 25.30 23.04 14.03
N ARG A 38 25.53 23.97 13.09
CA ARG A 38 26.52 23.81 12.01
C ARG A 38 27.96 23.73 12.55
N GLU A 39 28.26 24.48 13.61
CA GLU A 39 29.52 24.42 14.35
C GLU A 39 29.62 23.22 15.33
N LYS A 40 28.62 22.31 15.34
CA LYS A 40 28.51 21.15 16.23
C LYS A 40 28.53 21.49 17.73
N LYS A 41 28.07 22.69 18.10
CA LYS A 41 27.87 23.08 19.49
C LYS A 41 26.53 22.53 19.99
N THR A 42 26.50 22.07 21.24
CA THR A 42 25.28 21.61 21.89
C THR A 42 24.35 22.79 22.17
N ILE A 43 23.12 22.74 21.65
CA ILE A 43 22.05 23.67 22.01
C ILE A 43 21.30 23.18 23.25
N SER A 44 20.63 24.07 23.97
CA SER A 44 19.87 23.69 25.16
C SER A 44 18.55 23.01 24.80
N ASP A 45 18.02 22.15 25.68
CA ASP A 45 16.70 21.53 25.51
C ASP A 45 15.58 22.56 25.31
N ALA A 46 15.73 23.77 25.87
CA ALA A 46 14.80 24.87 25.70
C ALA A 46 14.87 25.50 24.29
N ASP A 47 16.05 25.52 23.67
CA ASP A 47 16.24 26.00 22.31
C ASP A 47 15.81 24.96 21.27
N GLU A 48 15.98 23.67 21.57
CA GLU A 48 15.46 22.56 20.76
C GLU A 48 13.92 22.55 20.74
N GLN A 49 13.28 22.66 21.91
CA GLN A 49 11.82 22.82 21.99
C GLN A 49 11.33 24.09 21.30
N TRP A 50 12.11 25.17 21.34
CA TRP A 50 11.76 26.39 20.63
C TRP A 50 11.86 26.21 19.11
N LEU A 51 12.87 25.49 18.60
CA LEU A 51 13.00 25.18 17.17
C LEU A 51 11.89 24.27 16.64
N ASP A 52 11.42 23.31 17.45
CA ASP A 52 10.34 22.38 17.06
C ASP A 52 8.94 23.00 17.11
N HIS A 53 8.78 24.08 17.87
CA HIS A 53 7.50 24.76 18.06
C HIS A 53 7.54 26.17 17.48
N GLU A 54 7.84 27.19 18.28
CA GLU A 54 7.71 28.60 17.89
C GLU A 54 8.62 29.03 16.72
N GLY A 55 9.76 28.36 16.53
CA GLY A 55 10.71 28.60 15.44
C GLY A 55 10.38 27.85 14.14
N ASN A 56 9.42 26.92 14.18
CA ASN A 56 8.99 26.12 13.03
C ASN A 56 7.66 26.63 12.46
N LEU A 57 7.76 27.42 11.38
CA LEU A 57 6.60 28.09 10.76
C LEU A 57 5.94 27.28 9.62
N VAL A 58 6.22 25.99 9.53
CA VAL A 58 5.73 25.11 8.44
C VAL A 58 4.20 25.02 8.45
N ASP A 59 3.58 24.99 9.63
CA ASP A 59 2.12 24.92 9.75
C ASP A 59 1.47 26.25 9.32
N GLU A 60 2.03 27.40 9.70
CA GLU A 60 1.55 28.71 9.23
C GLU A 60 1.72 28.91 7.72
N GLU A 61 2.76 28.36 7.10
CA GLU A 61 2.96 28.37 5.63
C GLU A 61 1.94 27.49 4.91
N LYS A 62 1.71 26.27 5.41
CA LYS A 62 0.78 25.31 4.85
C LYS A 62 -0.66 25.81 4.88
N VAL A 63 -1.05 26.48 5.96
CA VAL A 63 -2.38 27.11 6.08
C VAL A 63 -2.58 28.20 5.02
N LEU A 64 -1.54 28.98 4.71
CA LEU A 64 -1.59 30.00 3.67
C LEU A 64 -1.74 29.38 2.27
N GLU A 65 -0.99 28.32 1.99
CA GLU A 65 -1.03 27.60 0.71
C GLU A 65 -2.41 26.97 0.44
N VAL A 66 -3.05 26.40 1.47
CA VAL A 66 -4.41 25.84 1.36
C VAL A 66 -5.43 26.94 1.05
N LEU A 67 -5.28 28.13 1.65
CA LEU A 67 -6.18 29.26 1.43
C LEU A 67 -5.93 29.97 0.08
N GLU A 68 -4.71 29.92 -0.45
CA GLU A 68 -4.36 30.42 -1.79
C GLU A 68 -4.94 29.59 -2.92
N ASN A 69 -4.90 28.27 -2.76
CA ASN A 69 -5.35 27.31 -3.76
C ASN A 69 -6.88 27.07 -3.72
N ALA A 70 -7.58 27.66 -2.74
CA ALA A 70 -9.02 27.59 -2.64
C ALA A 70 -9.70 28.55 -3.63
N SER A 71 -10.65 28.05 -4.42
CA SER A 71 -11.48 28.87 -5.32
C SER A 71 -12.36 29.90 -4.59
N ASP A 72 -12.57 29.70 -3.29
CA ASP A 72 -13.36 30.54 -2.39
C ASP A 72 -12.70 30.53 -0.99
N TYR A 73 -12.36 31.71 -0.49
CA TYR A 73 -11.67 31.90 0.79
C TYR A 73 -12.49 31.39 1.99
N GLU A 74 -13.82 31.59 1.99
CA GLU A 74 -14.67 31.15 3.10
C GLU A 74 -14.83 29.63 3.11
N ARG A 75 -14.95 29.00 1.93
CA ARG A 75 -14.95 27.53 1.82
C ARG A 75 -13.58 26.91 2.17
N GLY A 76 -12.49 27.64 1.88
CA GLY A 76 -11.15 27.25 2.30
C GLY A 76 -11.01 27.22 3.82
N LEU A 77 -11.51 28.26 4.49
CA LEU A 77 -11.57 28.38 5.95
C LEU A 77 -12.38 27.27 6.63
N GLU A 78 -13.53 26.90 6.05
CA GLU A 78 -14.38 25.82 6.59
C GLU A 78 -13.74 24.43 6.50
N ARG A 79 -12.80 24.24 5.57
CA ARG A 79 -12.07 22.97 5.37
C ARG A 79 -10.84 22.83 6.28
N LEU A 80 -10.40 23.92 6.91
CA LEU A 80 -9.27 23.91 7.84
C LEU A 80 -9.67 23.25 9.17
N SER A 81 -8.72 22.58 9.80
CA SER A 81 -8.92 22.03 11.14
C SER A 81 -9.10 23.16 12.18
N THR A 82 -9.64 22.85 13.35
CA THR A 82 -9.77 23.84 14.43
C THR A 82 -8.42 24.44 14.85
N GLN A 83 -7.34 23.67 14.77
CA GLN A 83 -5.99 24.15 15.04
C GLN A 83 -5.50 25.11 13.94
N ASP A 84 -5.70 24.75 12.68
CA ASP A 84 -5.33 25.60 11.54
C ASP A 84 -6.11 26.92 11.53
N GLN A 85 -7.38 26.90 11.93
CA GLN A 85 -8.19 28.11 12.06
C GLN A 85 -7.63 29.08 13.13
N THR A 86 -7.09 28.56 14.24
CA THR A 86 -6.41 29.42 15.23
C THR A 86 -5.12 30.04 14.69
N LEU A 87 -4.40 29.35 13.81
CA LEU A 87 -3.23 29.91 13.13
C LEU A 87 -3.62 31.03 12.16
N VAL A 88 -4.74 30.89 11.44
CA VAL A 88 -5.30 31.96 10.59
C VAL A 88 -5.62 33.21 11.41
N GLU A 89 -6.21 33.06 12.60
CA GLU A 89 -6.49 34.18 13.49
C GLU A 89 -5.21 34.87 13.98
N LYS A 90 -4.22 34.10 14.43
CA LYS A 90 -2.88 34.59 14.84
C LYS A 90 -2.20 35.39 13.71
N LEU A 91 -2.23 34.88 12.49
CA LEU A 91 -1.67 35.56 11.31
C LEU A 91 -2.45 36.83 10.94
N LYS A 92 -3.78 36.84 11.09
CA LYS A 92 -4.62 38.05 10.89
C LYS A 92 -4.28 39.16 11.88
N GLU A 93 -4.08 38.81 13.16
CA GLU A 93 -3.71 39.78 14.20
C GLU A 93 -2.34 40.40 13.92
N LEU A 94 -1.34 39.58 13.56
CA LEU A 94 0.00 40.04 13.20
C LEU A 94 0.00 40.89 11.91
N GLY A 95 -0.84 40.52 10.94
CA GLY A 95 -1.02 41.21 9.67
C GLY A 95 -1.74 42.57 9.74
N GLY A 96 -2.31 42.93 10.89
CA GLY A 96 -2.96 44.23 11.12
C GLY A 96 -4.47 44.25 10.88
N GLY A 97 -5.15 43.10 10.96
CA GLY A 97 -6.61 43.02 10.89
C GLY A 97 -7.30 43.64 12.11
N PHE A 98 -7.84 44.85 11.95
CA PHE A 98 -8.63 45.65 12.90
C PHE A 98 -7.92 46.22 14.15
N ALA A 99 -7.69 47.52 14.10
CA ALA A 99 -7.33 48.36 15.25
C ALA A 99 -8.38 48.30 16.36
N LYS A 100 -8.02 47.83 17.55
CA LYS A 100 -8.68 48.22 18.80
C LYS A 100 -8.46 49.73 18.98
N LYS A 101 -9.50 50.54 18.77
CA LYS A 101 -9.50 51.96 19.11
C LYS A 101 -9.30 52.15 20.61
N ALA A 102 -8.32 52.98 20.94
CA ALA A 102 -7.88 53.34 22.28
C ALA A 102 -8.97 54.02 23.13
N ALA A 103 -8.84 53.84 24.44
CA ALA A 103 -9.55 54.60 25.46
C ALA A 103 -9.22 56.10 25.37
N GLY A 104 -10.24 56.95 25.51
CA GLY A 104 -10.10 58.40 25.59
C GLY A 104 -11.31 59.04 26.28
N ASN A 105 -11.08 59.55 27.50
CA ASN A 105 -12.00 60.28 28.38
C ASN A 105 -12.80 61.42 27.70
N LYS A 106 -14.10 61.57 28.07
CA LYS A 106 -14.69 62.83 28.64
C LYS A 106 -16.23 62.77 28.85
N ARG A 107 -16.62 62.93 30.13
CA ARG A 107 -17.70 63.77 30.75
C ARG A 107 -19.19 63.72 30.31
N LYS A 108 -20.02 63.28 31.29
CA LYS A 108 -21.31 63.78 31.87
C LYS A 108 -22.58 64.08 31.01
N ARG A 109 -23.65 63.27 31.29
CA ARG A 109 -25.11 63.51 31.61
C ARG A 109 -25.95 64.59 30.86
N PRO A 110 -27.32 64.54 30.80
CA PRO A 110 -28.30 63.67 31.49
C PRO A 110 -29.50 63.11 30.65
N GLU A 111 -30.34 62.27 31.30
CA GLU A 111 -31.78 61.94 31.09
C GLU A 111 -32.27 61.51 29.69
N ASN A 112 -33.15 60.51 29.50
CA ASN A 112 -34.44 60.33 30.17
C ASN A 112 -35.03 58.91 29.93
N ARG A 113 -35.93 58.52 30.84
CA ARG A 113 -36.68 57.26 30.94
C ARG A 113 -37.36 56.76 29.65
N LYS A 114 -37.39 55.43 29.48
CA LYS A 114 -38.63 54.61 29.60
C LYS A 114 -38.31 53.11 29.71
N VAL A 115 -38.88 52.49 30.74
CA VAL A 115 -38.86 51.06 31.09
C VAL A 115 -40.26 50.51 30.84
N VAL A 116 -40.41 49.35 30.15
CA VAL A 116 -41.42 48.29 30.40
C VAL A 116 -40.88 46.96 29.82
N PRO A 117 -41.08 45.78 30.45
CA PRO A 117 -40.11 44.67 30.45
C PRO A 117 -40.47 43.47 29.57
N GLN A 118 -39.48 42.65 29.20
CA GLN A 118 -39.73 41.28 28.71
C GLN A 118 -38.88 40.23 29.44
N ALA A 119 -39.59 39.15 29.76
CA ALA A 119 -39.26 38.00 30.58
C ALA A 119 -37.92 37.31 30.29
N GLN A 120 -37.25 36.91 31.37
CA GLN A 120 -36.09 36.02 31.38
C GLN A 120 -36.47 34.63 30.83
N LYS A 121 -35.88 34.23 29.70
CA LYS A 121 -35.87 32.83 29.25
C LYS A 121 -34.87 32.03 30.11
N LYS A 122 -35.37 30.98 30.74
CA LYS A 122 -34.60 29.98 31.52
C LYS A 122 -33.53 29.33 30.63
N LYS A 123 -32.26 29.30 31.11
CA LYS A 123 -31.19 28.47 30.54
C LYS A 123 -31.55 26.99 30.73
N ALA A 124 -31.52 26.22 29.64
CA ALA A 124 -31.65 24.77 29.68
C ALA A 124 -30.38 24.12 30.26
N LEU A 125 -30.55 23.02 31.00
CA LEU A 125 -29.48 22.21 31.58
C LEU A 125 -28.73 21.41 30.49
N PRO A 126 -27.42 21.12 30.68
CA PRO A 126 -26.61 20.40 29.69
C PRO A 126 -27.00 18.91 29.58
N VAL A 127 -26.95 18.38 28.36
CA VAL A 127 -27.22 16.99 28.01
C VAL A 127 -25.91 16.17 28.17
N PHE A 128 -25.91 15.13 29.02
CA PHE A 128 -24.75 14.26 29.30
C PHE A 128 -24.86 12.89 28.62
N THR A 129 -23.79 12.39 27.99
CA THR A 129 -23.89 11.33 26.96
C THR A 129 -23.22 9.96 27.25
N LYS A 130 -22.49 9.72 28.35
CA LYS A 130 -21.93 8.37 28.67
C LYS A 130 -21.90 8.04 30.18
N LYS A 131 -22.11 6.76 30.53
CA LYS A 131 -22.00 6.24 31.92
C LYS A 131 -20.52 6.10 32.32
N GLU A 132 -20.15 6.57 33.52
CA GLU A 132 -18.80 6.51 34.06
C GLU A 132 -18.65 5.52 35.22
N ASN A 133 -17.43 5.02 35.44
CA ASN A 133 -17.08 4.20 36.59
C ASN A 133 -16.49 5.05 37.72
N ALA A 134 -16.88 4.76 38.97
CA ALA A 134 -16.41 5.46 40.16
C ALA A 134 -14.93 5.16 40.46
N THR A 135 -14.15 6.21 40.76
CA THR A 135 -12.77 6.08 41.25
C THR A 135 -12.74 5.52 42.68
N VAL A 136 -11.59 4.98 43.11
CA VAL A 136 -11.42 4.49 44.48
C VAL A 136 -11.65 5.60 45.49
N LYS A 137 -11.17 6.83 45.22
CA LYS A 137 -11.43 8.02 46.03
C LYS A 137 -12.93 8.33 46.16
N GLN A 138 -13.66 8.34 45.05
CA GLN A 138 -15.11 8.58 45.05
C GLN A 138 -15.86 7.52 45.85
N LYS A 139 -15.44 6.24 45.76
CA LYS A 139 -16.06 5.17 46.55
C LYS A 139 -15.85 5.37 48.04
N VAL A 140 -14.65 5.75 48.48
CA VAL A 140 -14.36 6.01 49.90
C VAL A 140 -15.15 7.22 50.41
N GLU A 141 -15.20 8.32 49.65
CA GLU A 141 -15.97 9.53 50.00
C GLU A 141 -17.48 9.24 50.18
N ILE A 142 -18.04 8.43 49.27
CA ILE A 142 -19.44 8.02 49.33
C ILE A 142 -19.71 7.11 50.54
N LEU A 143 -18.78 6.20 50.87
CA LEU A 143 -18.88 5.30 52.02
C LEU A 143 -18.76 6.06 53.34
N ASP A 144 -17.78 6.98 53.45
CA ASP A 144 -17.60 7.84 54.63
C ASP A 144 -18.85 8.69 54.88
N TRP A 145 -19.42 9.27 53.82
CA TRP A 145 -20.66 10.02 53.92
C TRP A 145 -21.83 9.13 54.33
N HIS A 146 -21.95 7.92 53.78
CA HIS A 146 -23.02 6.97 54.15
C HIS A 146 -22.97 6.63 55.65
N HIS A 147 -21.78 6.36 56.18
CA HIS A 147 -21.61 6.05 57.61
C HIS A 147 -21.86 7.25 58.51
N ALA A 148 -21.51 8.46 58.07
CA ALA A 148 -21.74 9.70 58.81
C ALA A 148 -23.25 10.05 58.97
N GLN A 149 -24.13 9.60 58.08
CA GLN A 149 -25.58 9.82 58.19
C GLN A 149 -26.27 8.88 59.20
N GLY A 150 -25.56 7.87 59.72
CA GLY A 150 -26.04 6.93 60.74
C GLY A 150 -26.96 5.81 60.22
N PRO A 151 -27.29 4.83 61.08
CA PRO A 151 -27.92 3.55 60.68
C PRO A 151 -29.37 3.65 60.18
N LYS A 152 -29.99 4.84 60.27
CA LYS A 152 -31.37 5.09 59.79
C LYS A 152 -31.41 5.64 58.36
N PHE A 153 -30.26 5.89 57.73
CA PHE A 153 -30.20 6.38 56.36
C PHE A 153 -30.19 5.21 55.37
N SER A 154 -31.16 5.18 54.45
CA SER A 154 -31.25 4.06 53.50
C SER A 154 -30.25 4.21 52.35
N GLN A 155 -29.66 3.10 51.93
CA GLN A 155 -28.72 3.04 50.80
C GLN A 155 -29.30 3.62 49.49
N GLY A 156 -30.62 3.57 49.32
CA GLY A 156 -31.32 4.23 48.21
C GLY A 156 -31.30 5.75 48.28
N LYS A 157 -31.35 6.33 49.49
CA LYS A 157 -31.19 7.78 49.69
C LYS A 157 -29.74 8.21 49.45
N THR A 158 -28.76 7.38 49.80
CA THR A 158 -27.35 7.61 49.47
C THR A 158 -27.12 7.63 47.97
N ALA A 159 -27.66 6.66 47.24
CA ALA A 159 -27.61 6.66 45.78
C ALA A 159 -28.25 7.93 45.19
N ALA A 160 -29.43 8.34 45.66
CA ALA A 160 -30.12 9.53 45.18
C ALA A 160 -29.42 10.86 45.54
N HIS A 161 -28.71 10.91 46.68
CA HIS A 161 -27.89 12.06 47.05
C HIS A 161 -26.71 12.21 46.10
N TRP A 162 -25.96 11.13 45.88
CA TRP A 162 -24.76 11.14 45.05
C TRP A 162 -25.04 11.13 43.55
N ASP A 163 -26.23 10.76 43.09
CA ASP A 163 -26.64 10.93 41.68
C ASP A 163 -26.75 12.40 41.27
N ARG A 164 -26.95 13.32 42.22
CA ARG A 164 -26.90 14.78 41.96
C ARG A 164 -25.48 15.31 41.86
N THR A 165 -24.56 14.77 42.65
CA THR A 165 -23.16 15.19 42.71
C THR A 165 -22.33 14.53 41.61
N TYR A 166 -22.63 13.28 41.28
CA TYR A 166 -21.97 12.48 40.24
C TYR A 166 -23.00 11.86 39.27
N PRO A 167 -23.66 12.68 38.44
CA PRO A 167 -24.76 12.22 37.56
C PRO A 167 -24.33 11.18 36.52
N ASN A 168 -23.04 11.15 36.15
CA ASN A 168 -22.52 10.18 35.19
C ASN A 168 -22.30 8.78 35.79
N LEU A 169 -22.26 8.63 37.13
CA LEU A 169 -22.12 7.32 37.79
C LEU A 169 -23.41 6.50 37.76
N ARG A 170 -24.57 7.16 37.57
CA ARG A 170 -25.92 6.57 37.55
C ARG A 170 -26.12 5.60 38.71
N MET A 171 -25.95 6.13 39.92
CA MET A 171 -25.87 5.30 41.11
C MET A 171 -27.24 4.72 41.46
N LYS A 172 -27.26 3.41 41.74
CA LYS A 172 -28.46 2.70 42.21
C LYS A 172 -28.16 2.02 43.53
N GLN A 173 -29.20 1.79 44.34
CA GLN A 173 -29.07 1.14 45.65
C GLN A 173 -28.23 -0.15 45.65
N PRO A 174 -28.33 -1.07 44.65
CA PRO A 174 -27.51 -2.28 44.62
C PRO A 174 -26.00 -2.00 44.51
N LEU A 175 -25.61 -0.89 43.86
CA LEU A 175 -24.21 -0.51 43.71
C LEU A 175 -23.61 -0.04 45.04
N VAL A 176 -24.38 0.72 45.82
CA VAL A 176 -23.99 1.16 47.17
C VAL A 176 -23.88 -0.03 48.10
N SER A 177 -24.82 -0.98 48.02
CA SER A 177 -24.77 -2.24 48.78
C SER A 177 -23.50 -3.06 48.48
N ALA A 178 -23.14 -3.18 47.20
CA ALA A 178 -21.92 -3.87 46.79
C ALA A 178 -20.65 -3.19 47.32
N TRP A 179 -20.60 -1.85 47.35
CA TRP A 179 -19.44 -1.12 47.89
C TRP A 179 -19.32 -1.21 49.41
N ILE A 180 -20.44 -1.26 50.13
CA ILE A 180 -20.45 -1.51 51.58
C ILE A 180 -19.93 -2.92 51.87
N LYS A 181 -20.31 -3.92 51.06
CA LYS A 181 -19.82 -5.30 51.21
C LYS A 181 -18.32 -5.43 50.97
N ASP A 182 -17.78 -4.67 50.01
CA ASP A 182 -16.35 -4.68 49.64
C ASP A 182 -15.56 -3.54 50.32
N GLU A 183 -16.09 -2.93 51.38
CA GLU A 183 -15.56 -1.69 51.98
C GLU A 183 -14.10 -1.83 52.43
N ASP A 184 -13.77 -2.90 53.16
CA ASP A 184 -12.40 -3.15 53.64
C ASP A 184 -11.39 -3.23 52.50
N LYS A 185 -11.80 -3.84 51.38
CA LYS A 185 -10.96 -3.98 50.18
C LYS A 185 -10.77 -2.63 49.48
N ILE A 186 -11.83 -1.82 49.39
CA ILE A 186 -11.79 -0.48 48.80
C ILE A 186 -10.91 0.46 49.64
N ARG A 187 -11.01 0.41 50.98
CA ARG A 187 -10.21 1.22 51.91
C ARG A 187 -8.74 0.82 51.89
N LYS A 188 -8.43 -0.48 51.86
CA LYS A 188 -7.05 -0.96 51.72
C LYS A 188 -6.42 -0.48 50.41
N GLN A 189 -7.17 -0.56 49.31
CA GLN A 189 -6.71 -0.07 48.00
C GLN A 189 -6.46 1.45 48.02
N TYR A 190 -7.33 2.22 48.68
CA TYR A 190 -7.14 3.67 48.80
C TYR A 190 -5.90 4.04 49.62
N ALA A 191 -5.65 3.35 50.74
CA ALA A 191 -4.46 3.55 51.57
C ALA A 191 -3.15 3.22 50.83
N GLU A 192 -3.14 2.14 50.04
CA GLU A 192 -2.01 1.75 49.18
C GLU A 192 -1.78 2.72 48.01
N GLU A 193 -2.81 3.46 47.57
CA GLU A 193 -2.71 4.48 46.52
C GLU A 193 -2.17 5.81 47.08
N GLN A 194 -2.57 6.18 48.30
CA GLN A 194 -2.05 7.36 49.02
C GLN A 194 -0.55 7.24 49.32
N SER A 195 -0.10 6.06 49.77
CA SER A 195 1.33 5.83 50.05
C SER A 195 2.23 5.85 48.82
N ARG A 196 1.67 5.64 47.62
CA ARG A 196 2.37 5.71 46.32
C ARG A 196 2.31 7.10 45.65
N GLY A 197 1.82 8.12 46.35
CA GLY A 197 1.74 9.50 45.83
C GLY A 197 0.74 9.70 44.70
N ARG A 198 -0.28 8.84 44.56
CA ARG A 198 -1.32 8.93 43.53
C ARG A 198 -2.63 9.44 44.15
N GLU A 199 -3.29 10.40 43.52
CA GLU A 199 -4.53 11.05 44.04
C GLU A 199 -5.79 10.16 44.10
N GLY A 200 -5.67 8.83 44.00
CA GLY A 200 -6.82 7.91 44.08
C GLY A 200 -7.76 7.93 42.86
N ASN A 201 -7.28 8.43 41.72
CA ASN A 201 -8.05 8.56 40.46
C ASN A 201 -8.18 7.25 39.66
N ILE A 202 -7.76 6.10 40.21
CA ILE A 202 -7.81 4.81 39.52
C ILE A 202 -9.24 4.27 39.54
N LYS A 203 -9.77 3.90 38.37
CA LYS A 203 -11.13 3.35 38.20
C LYS A 203 -11.16 1.81 38.33
N ARG A 204 -10.02 1.12 38.09
CA ARG A 204 -9.82 -0.33 38.28
C ARG A 204 -8.31 -0.66 38.26
N VAL A 205 -7.80 -1.41 39.25
CA VAL A 205 -6.47 -2.04 39.15
C VAL A 205 -6.64 -3.29 38.30
N ARG A 206 -5.97 -3.35 37.14
CA ARG A 206 -5.88 -4.57 36.34
C ARG A 206 -4.54 -5.22 36.66
N GLN A 207 -4.55 -6.33 37.40
CA GLN A 207 -3.42 -7.25 37.38
C GLN A 207 -3.44 -7.96 36.01
N THR A 208 -2.34 -7.88 35.28
CA THR A 208 -2.11 -8.74 34.11
C THR A 208 -1.83 -10.16 34.62
N GLU A 209 -2.54 -11.15 34.09
CA GLU A 209 -2.19 -12.56 34.31
C GLU A 209 -0.73 -12.76 33.85
N HIS A 210 0.06 -13.46 34.67
CA HIS A 210 1.48 -13.73 34.46
C HIS A 210 2.36 -12.46 34.33
N PRO A 211 2.55 -11.69 35.42
CA PRO A 211 3.35 -10.44 35.41
C PRO A 211 4.81 -10.69 35.02
N GLU A 212 5.40 -11.81 35.44
CA GLU A 212 6.80 -12.16 35.15
C GLU A 212 7.05 -12.40 33.66
N VAL A 213 6.12 -13.06 32.96
CA VAL A 213 6.21 -13.30 31.51
C VAL A 213 6.06 -11.98 30.73
N ASN A 214 5.21 -11.07 31.22
CA ASN A 214 5.07 -9.73 30.65
C ASN A 214 6.36 -8.91 30.79
N GLU A 215 7.02 -8.95 31.95
CA GLU A 215 8.29 -8.26 32.19
C GLU A 215 9.42 -8.80 31.31
N MET A 216 9.52 -10.12 31.17
CA MET A 216 10.46 -10.76 30.23
C MET A 216 10.24 -10.33 28.79
N LEU A 217 8.97 -10.20 28.38
CA LEU A 217 8.62 -9.77 27.03
C LEU A 217 8.95 -8.29 26.80
N GLU A 218 8.71 -7.42 27.78
CA GLU A 218 9.03 -5.99 27.70
C GLU A 218 10.54 -5.74 27.58
N LEU A 219 11.35 -6.40 28.42
CA LEU A 219 12.81 -6.31 28.34
C LEU A 219 13.34 -6.83 27.01
N TRP A 220 12.76 -7.93 26.50
CA TRP A 220 13.14 -8.45 25.20
C TRP A 220 12.77 -7.50 24.06
N VAL A 221 11.59 -6.86 24.12
CA VAL A 221 11.18 -5.84 23.13
C VAL A 221 12.12 -4.65 23.17
N GLN A 222 12.48 -4.14 24.35
CA GLN A 222 13.42 -3.02 24.47
C GLN A 222 14.79 -3.33 23.83
N LYS A 223 15.32 -4.54 24.10
CA LYS A 223 16.56 -5.00 23.48
C LYS A 223 16.41 -5.20 21.97
N ALA A 224 15.33 -5.80 21.51
CA ALA A 224 15.08 -5.98 20.08
C ALA A 224 15.01 -4.63 19.34
N MET A 225 14.44 -3.61 19.99
CA MET A 225 14.39 -2.25 19.45
C MET A 225 15.77 -1.56 19.45
N SER A 226 16.62 -1.76 20.47
CA SER A 226 17.99 -1.23 20.46
C SER A 226 18.87 -1.87 19.38
N ASP A 227 18.62 -3.15 19.09
CA ASP A 227 19.36 -3.93 18.11
C ASP A 227 18.81 -3.75 16.68
N GLY A 228 17.80 -2.89 16.49
CA GLY A 228 17.19 -2.59 15.19
C GLY A 228 16.36 -3.72 14.58
N LEU A 229 15.98 -4.73 15.37
CA LEU A 229 15.24 -5.91 14.92
C LEU A 229 13.77 -5.60 14.62
N HIS A 230 13.27 -6.10 13.49
CA HIS A 230 11.85 -5.98 13.12
C HIS A 230 10.99 -6.96 13.92
N VAL A 231 10.21 -6.41 14.86
CA VAL A 231 9.34 -7.21 15.73
C VAL A 231 7.90 -7.16 15.24
N SER A 232 7.44 -8.25 14.59
CA SER A 232 6.05 -8.42 14.16
C SER A 232 5.14 -8.85 15.32
N GLY A 233 3.82 -8.69 15.14
CA GLY A 233 2.84 -9.14 16.12
C GLY A 233 2.89 -10.64 16.40
N GLU A 234 3.24 -11.44 15.39
CA GLU A 234 3.35 -12.89 15.52
C GLU A 234 4.62 -13.30 16.27
N ILE A 235 5.73 -12.59 16.03
CA ILE A 235 6.97 -12.76 16.79
C ILE A 235 6.72 -12.50 18.29
N LEU A 236 5.95 -11.46 18.63
CA LEU A 236 5.59 -11.17 20.02
C LEU A 236 4.76 -12.29 20.66
N ARG A 237 3.83 -12.91 19.91
CA ARG A 237 3.03 -14.03 20.40
C ARG A 237 3.88 -15.28 20.64
N GLN A 238 4.71 -15.64 19.67
CA GLN A 238 5.61 -16.79 19.81
C GLN A 238 6.61 -16.59 20.96
N LYS A 239 7.13 -15.37 21.11
CA LYS A 239 8.05 -15.04 22.19
C LYS A 239 7.39 -15.10 23.56
N TRP A 240 6.14 -14.62 23.68
CA TRP A 240 5.35 -14.78 24.90
C TRP A 240 5.16 -16.25 25.25
N THR A 241 4.77 -17.09 24.29
CA THR A 241 4.59 -18.54 24.49
C THR A 241 5.86 -19.21 24.96
N ARG A 242 7.02 -18.85 24.39
CA ARG A 242 8.32 -19.39 24.79
C ARG A 242 8.71 -18.96 26.21
N PHE A 243 8.39 -17.74 26.63
CA PHE A 243 8.57 -17.31 28.02
C PHE A 243 7.63 -18.05 28.97
N ALA A 244 6.40 -18.34 28.55
CA ALA A 244 5.46 -19.15 29.31
C ALA A 244 5.94 -20.62 29.45
N ASP A 245 6.51 -21.20 28.39
CA ASP A 245 7.12 -22.53 28.41
C ASP A 245 8.31 -22.60 29.39
N MET A 246 9.20 -21.59 29.36
CA MET A 246 10.35 -21.52 30.27
C MET A 246 9.95 -21.30 31.74
N LYS A 247 8.75 -20.75 31.97
CA LYS A 247 8.14 -20.63 33.31
C LYS A 247 7.28 -21.83 33.69
N CYS A 248 7.28 -22.88 32.86
CA CYS A 248 6.49 -24.10 33.06
C CYS A 248 5.00 -23.84 33.27
N ILE A 249 4.44 -22.82 32.61
CA ILE A 249 3.01 -22.49 32.71
C ILE A 249 2.20 -23.55 31.92
N PRO A 250 1.28 -24.28 32.58
CA PRO A 250 0.41 -25.26 31.94
C PRO A 250 -0.40 -24.63 30.80
N LYS A 251 -0.67 -25.38 29.72
CA LYS A 251 -1.30 -24.84 28.50
C LYS A 251 -2.71 -24.28 28.75
N ASP A 252 -3.42 -24.85 29.71
CA ASP A 252 -4.73 -24.48 30.21
C ASP A 252 -4.75 -23.21 31.07
N GLU A 253 -3.60 -22.79 31.61
CA GLU A 253 -3.43 -21.56 32.38
C GLU A 253 -2.82 -20.41 31.55
N ARG A 254 -2.60 -20.61 30.25
CA ARG A 254 -2.03 -19.59 29.37
C ARG A 254 -3.05 -18.55 28.97
N LEU A 255 -2.56 -17.32 28.80
CA LEU A 255 -3.32 -16.23 28.22
C LEU A 255 -3.72 -16.55 26.77
N GLU A 256 -4.96 -16.23 26.43
CA GLU A 256 -5.40 -16.15 25.05
C GLU A 256 -4.77 -14.92 24.38
N LEU A 257 -3.82 -15.16 23.47
CA LEU A 257 -3.05 -14.13 22.76
C LEU A 257 -3.85 -13.44 21.63
N SER A 258 -5.03 -12.95 21.98
CA SER A 258 -5.95 -12.24 21.09
C SER A 258 -5.35 -10.95 20.51
N ASP A 259 -5.97 -10.44 19.45
CA ASP A 259 -5.59 -9.12 18.89
C ASP A 259 -5.74 -7.99 19.91
N GLY A 260 -6.68 -8.11 20.85
CA GLY A 260 -6.85 -7.17 21.96
C GLY A 260 -5.67 -7.16 22.94
N TRP A 261 -5.11 -8.33 23.24
CA TRP A 261 -3.87 -8.46 24.04
C TRP A 261 -2.69 -7.80 23.32
N LEU A 262 -2.53 -8.08 22.03
CA LEU A 262 -1.43 -7.54 21.23
C LEU A 262 -1.52 -6.01 21.11
N ALA A 263 -2.71 -5.45 20.90
CA ALA A 263 -2.93 -4.01 20.87
C ALA A 263 -2.59 -3.34 22.21
N ALA A 264 -2.93 -3.98 23.34
CA ALA A 264 -2.59 -3.49 24.67
C ALA A 264 -1.07 -3.54 24.94
N LEU A 265 -0.40 -4.64 24.55
CA LEU A 265 1.05 -4.79 24.66
C LEU A 265 1.80 -3.74 23.83
N LYS A 266 1.40 -3.55 22.56
CA LYS A 266 1.97 -2.52 21.68
C LYS A 266 1.87 -1.13 22.30
N LYS A 267 0.69 -0.78 22.81
CA LYS A 267 0.46 0.50 23.50
C LYS A 267 1.34 0.67 24.74
N ARG A 268 1.56 -0.40 25.52
CA ARG A 268 2.37 -0.36 26.75
C ARG A 268 3.87 -0.22 26.47
N CYS A 269 4.36 -0.89 25.41
CA CYS A 269 5.76 -0.83 25.00
C CYS A 269 6.08 0.35 24.07
N GLY A 270 5.12 1.25 23.81
CA GLY A 270 5.30 2.37 22.89
C GLY A 270 5.43 1.97 21.41
N LEU A 271 5.09 0.73 21.05
CA LEU A 271 5.20 0.22 19.69
C LEU A 271 4.07 0.80 18.82
N ARG A 272 4.45 1.49 17.75
CA ARG A 272 3.52 1.97 16.72
C ARG A 272 3.60 1.08 15.49
N SER A 273 2.45 0.79 14.89
CA SER A 273 2.39 0.13 13.59
C SER A 273 2.71 1.18 12.53
N LEU A 274 3.99 1.35 12.22
CA LEU A 274 4.46 2.23 11.14
C LEU A 274 4.53 1.39 9.86
N LYS A 275 3.79 1.81 8.83
CA LYS A 275 3.99 1.30 7.47
C LYS A 275 5.29 1.93 6.97
N ARG A 276 6.39 1.17 6.93
CA ARG A 276 7.64 1.69 6.35
C ARG A 276 7.41 1.95 4.87
N HIS A 277 7.71 3.17 4.43
CA HIS A 277 8.16 3.39 3.06
C HIS A 277 9.53 2.70 2.91
N GLY A 278 9.79 2.06 1.78
CA GLY A 278 11.04 1.33 1.53
C GLY A 278 12.29 2.20 1.66
N GLU A 279 13.46 1.58 1.56
CA GLU A 279 14.80 2.20 1.70
C GLU A 279 15.06 3.43 0.80
N ALA A 280 14.18 3.66 -0.18
CA ALA A 280 14.10 4.89 -0.96
C ALA A 280 14.11 6.17 -0.11
N GLY A 281 13.50 6.17 1.09
CA GLY A 281 13.44 7.36 1.95
C GLY A 281 14.74 7.70 2.70
N SER A 282 15.73 6.79 2.70
CA SER A 282 16.99 6.94 3.45
C SER A 282 18.22 7.20 2.58
N ALA A 283 18.08 7.19 1.25
CA ALA A 283 19.18 7.42 0.33
C ALA A 283 19.61 8.91 0.32
N ASP A 284 20.91 9.17 0.41
CA ASP A 284 21.46 10.52 0.33
C ASP A 284 21.25 11.07 -1.09
N PRO A 285 20.60 12.25 -1.27
CA PRO A 285 20.46 12.89 -2.57
C PRO A 285 21.78 13.04 -3.35
N ASN A 286 22.91 13.20 -2.66
CA ASN A 286 24.22 13.28 -3.29
C ASN A 286 24.67 11.94 -3.88
N GLU A 287 24.39 10.83 -3.20
CA GLU A 287 24.69 9.48 -3.70
C GLU A 287 23.84 9.15 -4.92
N ILE A 288 22.56 9.54 -4.92
CA ILE A 288 21.66 9.40 -6.07
C ILE A 288 22.21 10.16 -7.29
N GLU A 289 22.61 11.42 -7.12
CA GLU A 289 23.12 12.21 -8.24
C GLU A 289 24.49 11.73 -8.72
N HIS A 290 25.36 11.28 -7.81
CA HIS A 290 26.63 10.66 -8.18
C HIS A 290 26.42 9.39 -9.02
N GLU A 291 25.47 8.53 -8.63
CA GLU A 291 25.13 7.33 -9.39
C GLU A 291 24.55 7.67 -10.77
N ARG A 292 23.64 8.65 -10.84
CA ARG A 292 23.12 9.15 -12.12
C ARG A 292 24.26 9.66 -13.01
N GLN A 293 25.18 10.44 -12.47
CA GLN A 293 26.30 10.97 -13.23
C GLN A 293 27.24 9.86 -13.71
N ARG A 294 27.55 8.88 -12.87
CA ARG A 294 28.35 7.69 -13.22
C ARG A 294 27.77 6.97 -14.44
N LEU A 295 26.45 6.75 -14.45
CA LEU A 295 25.76 6.08 -15.55
C LEU A 295 25.70 6.93 -16.82
N ARG A 296 25.45 8.25 -16.70
CA ARG A 296 25.52 9.18 -17.83
C ARG A 296 26.90 9.17 -18.48
N ASP A 297 27.96 9.23 -17.67
CA ASP A 297 29.35 9.20 -18.13
C ASP A 297 29.68 7.88 -18.81
N LEU A 298 29.22 6.75 -18.26
CA LEU A 298 29.37 5.43 -18.86
C LEU A 298 28.71 5.37 -20.24
N ILE A 299 27.45 5.79 -20.33
CA ILE A 299 26.67 5.81 -21.57
C ILE A 299 27.35 6.68 -22.62
N ALA A 300 27.80 7.89 -22.23
CA ALA A 300 28.48 8.83 -23.12
C ALA A 300 29.85 8.31 -23.58
N LYS A 301 30.66 7.77 -22.66
CA LYS A 301 32.00 7.22 -22.94
C LYS A 301 31.94 6.10 -23.98
N HIS A 302 30.97 5.21 -23.86
CA HIS A 302 30.80 4.07 -24.76
C HIS A 302 29.87 4.36 -25.95
N LYS A 303 29.30 5.57 -26.04
CA LYS A 303 28.45 6.06 -27.13
C LYS A 303 27.21 5.19 -27.38
N TYR A 304 26.66 4.59 -26.32
CA TYR A 304 25.44 3.79 -26.43
C TYR A 304 24.26 4.68 -26.91
N GLN A 305 23.45 4.13 -27.82
CA GLN A 305 22.21 4.77 -28.27
C GLN A 305 21.04 4.31 -27.39
N LEU A 306 19.94 5.06 -27.38
CA LEU A 306 18.75 4.72 -26.58
C LEU A 306 18.20 3.32 -26.90
N ASN A 307 18.38 2.83 -28.12
CA ASN A 307 17.93 1.49 -28.50
C ASN A 307 18.78 0.40 -27.83
N ASP A 308 20.03 0.69 -27.47
CA ASP A 308 21.04 -0.26 -27.01
C ASP A 308 21.29 -0.21 -25.50
N ILE A 309 20.48 0.56 -24.76
CA ILE A 309 20.53 0.64 -23.30
C ILE A 309 19.28 -0.05 -22.77
N PHE A 310 19.46 -1.13 -22.02
CA PHE A 310 18.40 -1.95 -21.46
C PHE A 310 18.44 -1.90 -19.94
N ASN A 311 17.28 -2.09 -19.32
CA ASN A 311 17.15 -2.36 -17.90
C ASN A 311 16.40 -3.67 -17.72
N MET A 312 16.86 -4.51 -16.78
CA MET A 312 16.18 -5.72 -16.34
C MET A 312 15.89 -5.65 -14.84
N ASP A 313 14.73 -6.13 -14.46
CA ASP A 313 14.29 -6.23 -13.06
C ASP A 313 13.16 -7.25 -12.91
N GLU A 314 13.05 -7.82 -11.71
CA GLU A 314 12.08 -8.84 -11.35
C GLU A 314 10.94 -8.30 -10.49
N THR A 315 9.77 -8.90 -10.67
CA THR A 315 8.69 -8.74 -9.70
C THR A 315 8.04 -10.07 -9.36
N GLY A 316 7.77 -10.26 -8.06
CA GLY A 316 6.85 -11.28 -7.60
C GLY A 316 5.43 -10.89 -7.96
N HIS A 317 4.62 -11.84 -8.40
CA HIS A 317 3.23 -11.60 -8.75
C HIS A 317 2.31 -12.70 -8.24
N PHE A 318 1.42 -12.37 -7.32
CA PHE A 318 0.32 -13.22 -6.89
C PHE A 318 -0.83 -13.12 -7.89
N TRP A 319 -0.76 -13.98 -8.89
CA TRP A 319 -1.54 -13.90 -10.11
C TRP A 319 -3.02 -14.28 -9.94
N GLY A 320 -3.34 -15.08 -8.92
CA GLY A 320 -4.71 -15.47 -8.57
C GLY A 320 -5.27 -14.74 -7.35
N MET A 321 -4.55 -13.77 -6.79
CA MET A 321 -4.97 -13.10 -5.56
C MET A 321 -6.22 -12.24 -5.82
N PRO A 322 -7.36 -12.52 -5.18
CA PRO A 322 -8.54 -11.66 -5.26
C PRO A 322 -8.24 -10.29 -4.62
N PRO A 323 -8.98 -9.23 -4.97
CA PRO A 323 -8.94 -7.99 -4.22
C PRO A 323 -9.42 -8.28 -2.79
N ASP A 324 -8.48 -8.39 -1.84
CA ASP A 324 -8.73 -8.90 -0.50
C ASP A 324 -9.62 -7.91 0.29
N ARG A 325 -10.94 -8.16 0.21
CA ARG A 325 -11.98 -8.15 1.26
C ARG A 325 -13.35 -8.22 0.56
N GLY A 326 -13.87 -9.44 0.45
CA GLY A 326 -15.18 -9.69 -0.15
C GLY A 326 -16.36 -9.26 0.74
N LEU A 327 -17.53 -9.25 0.12
CA LEU A 327 -18.84 -9.06 0.72
C LEU A 327 -19.41 -10.35 1.28
N MET A 328 -19.90 -10.36 2.54
CA MET A 328 -20.63 -11.51 3.09
C MET A 328 -21.76 -11.05 4.03
N ASP A 329 -22.93 -11.67 3.92
CA ASP A 329 -24.08 -11.47 4.81
C ASP A 329 -23.94 -12.23 6.14
N LYS A 330 -23.04 -13.22 6.17
CA LYS A 330 -22.65 -14.02 7.34
C LYS A 330 -21.14 -14.20 7.37
N GLN A 331 -20.57 -14.25 8.57
CA GLN A 331 -19.15 -14.52 8.76
C GLN A 331 -18.82 -15.95 8.31
N MET A 332 -18.19 -16.08 7.14
CA MET A 332 -17.53 -17.32 6.73
C MET A 332 -16.03 -17.21 6.98
N SER A 333 -15.35 -18.35 7.14
CA SER A 333 -13.89 -18.41 7.12
C SER A 333 -13.38 -17.73 5.86
N GLY A 334 -12.53 -16.71 6.00
CA GLY A 334 -12.01 -15.95 4.86
C GLY A 334 -11.48 -16.89 3.79
N VAL A 335 -11.76 -16.58 2.51
CA VAL A 335 -11.11 -17.27 1.39
C VAL A 335 -9.62 -17.08 1.61
N LYS A 336 -8.91 -18.16 1.95
CA LYS A 336 -7.46 -18.13 2.14
C LYS A 336 -6.89 -17.63 0.82
N ALA A 337 -6.31 -16.41 0.82
CA ALA A 337 -5.70 -15.84 -0.36
C ALA A 337 -4.83 -16.91 -1.04
N ASP A 338 -5.13 -17.22 -2.29
CA ASP A 338 -4.37 -18.21 -3.04
C ASP A 338 -3.00 -17.61 -3.33
N LYS A 339 -2.02 -17.92 -2.48
CA LYS A 339 -0.65 -17.36 -2.53
C LYS A 339 0.18 -18.00 -3.64
N LYS A 340 -0.45 -18.39 -4.75
CA LYS A 340 0.24 -18.84 -5.96
C LYS A 340 1.00 -17.65 -6.54
N ARG A 341 2.33 -17.76 -6.54
CA ARG A 341 3.27 -16.73 -6.96
C ARG A 341 3.99 -17.19 -8.22
N LEU A 342 4.11 -16.28 -9.17
CA LEU A 342 5.08 -16.36 -10.26
C LEU A 342 6.06 -15.20 -10.10
N THR A 343 7.29 -15.41 -10.53
CA THR A 343 8.26 -14.32 -10.69
C THR A 343 8.37 -13.99 -12.16
N TYR A 344 8.27 -12.71 -12.49
CA TYR A 344 8.42 -12.19 -13.85
C TYR A 344 9.65 -11.29 -13.88
N ALA A 345 10.64 -11.61 -14.72
CA ALA A 345 11.71 -10.68 -15.07
C ALA A 345 11.32 -9.95 -16.36
N PHE A 346 11.34 -8.63 -16.31
CA PHE A 346 11.06 -7.76 -17.45
C PHE A 346 12.34 -7.14 -17.97
N THR A 347 12.45 -6.98 -19.28
CA THR A 347 13.60 -6.30 -19.90
C THR A 347 13.12 -5.40 -21.03
N ALA A 348 13.51 -4.14 -20.99
CA ALA A 348 13.12 -3.14 -22.00
C ALA A 348 14.22 -2.11 -22.23
N ASN A 349 14.29 -1.56 -23.44
CA ASN A 349 15.28 -0.55 -23.80
C ASN A 349 14.82 0.90 -23.50
N ALA A 350 15.77 1.82 -23.47
CA ALA A 350 15.54 3.22 -23.12
C ALA A 350 14.67 3.98 -24.12
N SER A 351 14.66 3.58 -25.39
CA SER A 351 13.77 4.17 -26.40
C SER A 351 12.31 3.67 -26.29
N GLY A 352 12.11 2.53 -25.62
CA GLY A 352 10.85 1.80 -25.49
C GLY A 352 10.42 1.04 -26.75
N THR A 353 11.30 0.92 -27.75
CA THR A 353 11.03 0.21 -29.01
C THR A 353 11.15 -1.30 -28.88
N GLU A 354 11.93 -1.77 -27.90
CA GLU A 354 12.18 -3.19 -27.67
C GLU A 354 11.79 -3.55 -26.23
N LYS A 355 10.91 -4.54 -26.12
CA LYS A 355 10.49 -5.20 -24.89
C LYS A 355 10.66 -6.69 -25.07
N PHE A 356 11.35 -7.35 -24.15
CA PHE A 356 11.50 -8.79 -24.20
C PHE A 356 10.18 -9.47 -23.79
N PRO A 357 9.87 -10.65 -24.33
CA PRO A 357 8.90 -11.53 -23.68
C PRO A 357 9.29 -11.73 -22.21
N PRO A 358 8.35 -11.66 -21.26
CA PRO A 358 8.70 -11.80 -19.85
C PRO A 358 9.36 -13.15 -19.58
N PHE A 359 10.42 -13.14 -18.77
CA PHE A 359 11.00 -14.37 -18.24
C PHE A 359 10.17 -14.80 -17.03
N ILE A 360 9.46 -15.91 -17.16
CA ILE A 360 8.52 -16.42 -16.15
C ILE A 360 9.17 -17.56 -15.36
N ILE A 361 9.16 -17.46 -14.03
CA ILE A 361 9.64 -18.51 -13.13
C ILE A 361 8.51 -18.96 -12.22
N GLY A 362 8.21 -20.26 -12.26
CA GLY A 362 7.25 -20.91 -11.37
C GLY A 362 7.84 -22.03 -10.52
N LYS A 363 6.99 -22.74 -9.77
CA LYS A 363 7.42 -23.87 -8.94
C LYS A 363 7.51 -25.18 -9.71
N ALA A 364 6.43 -25.52 -10.40
CA ALA A 364 6.31 -26.77 -11.14
C ALA A 364 7.03 -26.70 -12.48
N LYS A 365 7.78 -27.75 -12.85
CA LYS A 365 8.42 -27.87 -14.18
C LYS A 365 7.41 -27.92 -15.30
N GLN A 366 6.33 -28.69 -15.10
CA GLN A 366 5.20 -28.82 -16.01
C GLN A 366 3.91 -28.73 -15.20
N PRO A 367 3.39 -27.51 -14.98
CA PRO A 367 2.10 -27.33 -14.33
C PRO A 367 1.00 -28.10 -15.06
N ARG A 368 0.03 -28.65 -14.33
CA ARG A 368 -1.06 -29.46 -14.92
C ARG A 368 -1.83 -28.71 -16.02
N ALA A 369 -2.00 -27.40 -15.85
CA ALA A 369 -2.63 -26.51 -16.82
C ALA A 369 -1.92 -26.49 -18.19
N PHE A 370 -0.64 -26.88 -18.27
CA PHE A 370 0.11 -26.94 -19.53
C PHE A 370 -0.28 -28.17 -20.36
N GLN A 371 -0.99 -29.15 -19.79
CA GLN A 371 -1.45 -30.35 -20.49
C GLN A 371 -0.31 -31.10 -21.19
N LYS A 372 0.79 -31.35 -20.43
CA LYS A 372 2.02 -32.02 -20.90
C LYS A 372 2.84 -31.26 -21.95
N LYS A 373 2.51 -30.00 -22.22
CA LYS A 373 3.33 -29.11 -23.06
C LYS A 373 4.39 -28.41 -22.22
N THR A 374 5.49 -28.00 -22.86
CA THR A 374 6.46 -27.10 -22.24
C THR A 374 6.00 -25.65 -22.31
N GLY A 375 6.61 -24.76 -21.53
CA GLY A 375 6.38 -23.32 -21.67
C GLY A 375 6.71 -22.82 -23.08
N ALA A 376 7.77 -23.34 -23.70
CA ALA A 376 8.19 -22.99 -25.05
C ALA A 376 7.13 -23.39 -26.11
N ASP A 377 6.53 -24.59 -25.98
CA ASP A 377 5.41 -25.02 -26.84
C ASP A 377 4.17 -24.13 -26.72
N LEU A 378 4.06 -23.44 -25.58
CA LEU A 378 2.99 -22.50 -25.29
C LEU A 378 3.36 -21.04 -25.64
N GLY A 379 4.58 -20.80 -26.13
CA GLY A 379 5.08 -19.49 -26.53
C GLY A 379 5.66 -18.65 -25.39
N PHE A 380 5.99 -19.26 -24.26
CA PHE A 380 6.52 -18.57 -23.07
C PHE A 380 7.95 -19.00 -22.76
N TYR A 381 8.79 -18.03 -22.36
CA TYR A 381 10.07 -18.32 -21.74
C TYR A 381 9.85 -18.64 -20.26
N TYR A 382 9.54 -19.91 -19.98
CA TYR A 382 9.23 -20.41 -18.64
C TYR A 382 10.35 -21.28 -18.10
N ARG A 383 10.74 -21.05 -16.84
CA ARG A 383 11.61 -21.93 -16.05
C ARG A 383 10.99 -22.18 -14.68
N ASN A 384 11.58 -23.09 -13.92
CA ASN A 384 11.05 -23.45 -12.62
C ASN A 384 12.15 -23.73 -11.60
N ASN A 385 11.82 -23.52 -10.32
CA ASN A 385 12.55 -24.04 -9.16
C ASN A 385 11.61 -24.03 -7.94
N ALA A 386 11.97 -24.73 -6.86
CA ALA A 386 11.07 -24.93 -5.71
C ALA A 386 10.54 -23.63 -5.08
N LYS A 387 11.31 -22.53 -5.18
CA LYS A 387 10.97 -21.23 -4.57
C LYS A 387 10.29 -20.26 -5.56
N ALA A 388 10.28 -20.56 -6.85
CA ALA A 388 9.80 -19.71 -7.95
C ALA A 388 10.48 -18.32 -8.01
N TRP A 389 11.81 -18.28 -7.86
CA TRP A 389 12.63 -17.05 -7.84
C TRP A 389 13.80 -17.09 -8.84
N MET A 390 14.43 -15.95 -9.10
CA MET A 390 15.62 -15.89 -9.96
C MET A 390 16.81 -16.58 -9.29
N THR A 391 17.62 -17.29 -10.07
CA THR A 391 18.87 -17.95 -9.60
C THR A 391 19.98 -17.65 -10.59
N THR A 392 21.25 -17.68 -10.16
CA THR A 392 22.40 -17.42 -11.03
C THR A 392 22.39 -18.28 -12.28
N VAL A 393 22.06 -19.57 -12.16
CA VAL A 393 22.04 -20.48 -13.31
C VAL A 393 20.99 -20.06 -14.34
N LEU A 394 19.79 -19.70 -13.89
CA LEU A 394 18.70 -19.26 -14.77
C LEU A 394 19.02 -17.92 -15.42
N TYR A 395 19.61 -16.99 -14.67
CA TYR A 395 20.06 -15.70 -15.17
C TYR A 395 21.16 -15.86 -16.24
N GLN A 396 22.18 -16.69 -15.96
CA GLN A 396 23.29 -16.96 -16.88
C GLN A 396 22.81 -17.64 -18.17
N GLU A 397 21.90 -18.61 -18.07
CA GLU A 397 21.27 -19.25 -19.24
C GLU A 397 20.59 -18.20 -20.15
N TRP A 398 19.76 -17.35 -19.55
CA TRP A 398 19.04 -16.30 -20.27
C TRP A 398 19.96 -15.27 -20.94
N ILE A 399 20.98 -14.78 -20.21
CA ILE A 399 21.86 -13.72 -20.73
C ILE A 399 22.84 -14.25 -21.78
N LEU A 400 23.30 -15.51 -21.69
CA LEU A 400 24.14 -16.14 -22.71
C LEU A 400 23.39 -16.36 -24.02
N ASP A 401 22.12 -16.79 -23.95
CA ASP A 401 21.26 -16.92 -25.12
C ASP A 401 21.08 -15.56 -25.82
N TRP A 402 20.89 -14.49 -25.04
CA TRP A 402 20.77 -13.14 -25.57
C TRP A 402 22.09 -12.65 -26.19
N ASP A 403 23.22 -12.86 -25.51
CA ASP A 403 24.54 -12.48 -26.03
C ASP A 403 24.84 -13.20 -27.36
N ALA A 404 24.50 -14.48 -27.48
CA ALA A 404 24.62 -15.22 -28.74
C ALA A 404 23.81 -14.59 -29.89
N GLN A 405 22.58 -14.14 -29.63
CA GLN A 405 21.76 -13.44 -30.63
C GLN A 405 22.34 -12.07 -31.01
N LEU A 406 22.90 -11.35 -30.05
CA LEU A 406 23.57 -10.07 -30.30
C LEU A 406 24.87 -10.24 -31.08
N ARG A 407 25.63 -11.32 -30.83
CA ARG A 407 26.79 -11.72 -31.62
C ARG A 407 26.41 -11.95 -33.08
N LEU A 408 25.34 -12.70 -33.34
CA LEU A 408 24.85 -12.97 -34.70
C LEU A 408 24.44 -11.69 -35.45
N SER A 409 23.92 -10.69 -34.74
CA SER A 409 23.53 -9.39 -35.31
C SER A 409 24.63 -8.33 -35.29
N GLY A 410 25.80 -8.63 -34.71
CA GLY A 410 26.90 -7.66 -34.55
C GLY A 410 26.57 -6.48 -33.64
N ARG A 411 25.53 -6.59 -32.80
CA ARG A 411 25.02 -5.52 -31.94
C ARG A 411 25.65 -5.59 -30.56
N LYS A 412 25.98 -4.45 -29.97
CA LYS A 412 26.47 -4.35 -28.59
C LYS A 412 25.53 -3.51 -27.75
N VAL A 413 25.24 -3.97 -26.54
CA VAL A 413 24.26 -3.34 -25.66
C VAL A 413 24.81 -3.15 -24.25
N LEU A 414 24.19 -2.24 -23.50
CA LEU A 414 24.36 -2.05 -22.07
C LEU A 414 23.12 -2.60 -21.36
N LEU A 415 23.31 -3.50 -20.40
CA LEU A 415 22.26 -3.99 -19.51
C LEU A 415 22.47 -3.42 -18.11
N LEU A 416 21.48 -2.68 -17.61
CA LEU A 416 21.43 -2.14 -16.26
C LEU A 416 20.52 -3.00 -15.38
N GLN A 417 20.95 -3.34 -14.18
CA GLN A 417 20.21 -4.18 -13.24
C GLN A 417 20.59 -3.84 -11.79
N ASP A 418 19.84 -4.35 -10.82
CA ASP A 418 20.20 -4.22 -9.42
C ASP A 418 21.45 -5.06 -9.04
N ASN A 419 21.87 -4.97 -7.78
CA ASN A 419 23.04 -5.69 -7.28
C ASN A 419 22.67 -7.04 -6.65
N PHE A 420 21.53 -7.64 -7.00
CA PHE A 420 21.10 -8.91 -6.43
C PHE A 420 22.12 -10.02 -6.69
N SER A 421 22.35 -10.90 -5.71
CA SER A 421 23.41 -11.92 -5.77
C SER A 421 23.25 -12.92 -6.92
N ALA A 422 22.01 -13.19 -7.36
CA ALA A 422 21.76 -14.04 -8.52
C ALA A 422 22.16 -13.37 -9.85
N HIS A 423 22.25 -12.04 -9.90
CA HIS A 423 22.60 -11.26 -11.09
C HIS A 423 24.11 -11.25 -11.33
N ASN A 424 24.69 -12.44 -11.37
CA ASN A 424 26.10 -12.67 -11.58
C ASN A 424 26.34 -13.11 -13.05
N PRO A 425 26.73 -12.19 -13.94
CA PRO A 425 26.99 -12.52 -15.34
C PRO A 425 28.21 -13.44 -15.49
N PRO A 426 28.24 -14.28 -16.52
CA PRO A 426 29.43 -15.08 -16.81
C PRO A 426 30.54 -14.20 -17.41
N ASP A 427 31.80 -14.59 -17.22
CA ASP A 427 32.98 -13.81 -17.63
C ASP A 427 33.15 -13.68 -19.16
N ASP A 428 32.46 -14.51 -19.94
CA ASP A 428 32.64 -14.67 -21.38
C ASP A 428 31.64 -13.88 -22.24
N LEU A 429 30.84 -12.99 -21.66
CA LEU A 429 29.96 -12.09 -22.42
C LEU A 429 30.77 -11.14 -23.31
N THR A 430 30.47 -11.09 -24.61
CA THR A 430 31.22 -10.26 -25.58
C THR A 430 30.43 -9.07 -26.14
N ASN A 431 29.10 -9.18 -26.14
CA ASN A 431 28.20 -8.22 -26.78
C ASN A 431 27.26 -7.54 -25.78
N ILE A 432 27.11 -8.09 -24.58
CA ILE A 432 26.39 -7.45 -23.47
C ILE A 432 27.40 -6.93 -22.46
N ARG A 433 27.37 -5.63 -22.20
CA ARG A 433 28.01 -5.05 -21.02
C ARG A 433 26.97 -4.99 -19.91
N VAL A 434 27.20 -5.68 -18.81
CA VAL A 434 26.34 -5.62 -17.62
C VAL A 434 26.90 -4.59 -16.65
N GLU A 435 26.03 -3.74 -16.11
CA GLU A 435 26.38 -2.74 -15.10
C GLU A 435 25.33 -2.74 -13.99
N ASN A 436 25.76 -3.01 -12.76
CA ASN A 436 24.87 -3.01 -11.60
C ASN A 436 24.70 -1.59 -11.05
N PHE A 437 23.51 -1.28 -10.56
CA PHE A 437 23.28 -0.08 -9.77
C PHE A 437 23.99 -0.18 -8.42
N SER A 438 24.39 0.98 -7.87
CA SER A 438 24.87 1.05 -6.50
C SER A 438 23.79 0.58 -5.51
N PRO A 439 24.18 -0.10 -4.41
CA PRO A 439 23.23 -0.63 -3.42
C PRO A 439 22.29 0.46 -2.89
N ASN A 440 21.04 0.10 -2.56
CA ASN A 440 20.02 0.98 -1.96
C ASN A 440 19.55 2.17 -2.83
N LEU A 441 19.99 2.29 -4.08
CA LEU A 441 19.60 3.40 -4.97
C LEU A 441 18.56 3.00 -6.03
N THR A 442 18.27 1.71 -6.20
CA THR A 442 17.41 1.16 -7.27
C THR A 442 16.06 1.88 -7.37
N ALA A 443 15.38 2.12 -6.24
CA ALA A 443 14.10 2.83 -6.21
C ALA A 443 14.14 4.24 -6.85
N HIS A 444 15.31 4.87 -6.98
CA HIS A 444 15.49 6.21 -7.55
C HIS A 444 16.06 6.22 -8.97
N VAL A 445 16.86 5.21 -9.32
CA VAL A 445 17.62 5.17 -10.58
C VAL A 445 17.21 4.05 -11.53
N GLN A 446 16.41 3.08 -11.08
CA GLN A 446 16.00 1.92 -11.88
C GLN A 446 14.72 2.23 -12.69
N PRO A 447 14.77 2.25 -14.03
CA PRO A 447 13.61 2.59 -14.86
C PRO A 447 12.41 1.66 -14.70
N LEU A 448 12.62 0.35 -14.52
CA LEU A 448 11.53 -0.62 -14.34
C LEU A 448 10.73 -0.36 -13.07
N ASP A 449 11.40 0.05 -11.99
CA ASP A 449 10.80 0.46 -10.71
C ASP A 449 10.21 1.87 -10.75
N ALA A 450 10.65 2.74 -11.68
CA ALA A 450 10.13 4.11 -11.81
C ALA A 450 8.68 4.19 -12.31
N GLY A 451 8.05 3.05 -12.64
CA GLY A 451 6.62 2.97 -12.96
C GLY A 451 6.24 1.92 -14.00
N ILE A 452 7.20 1.32 -14.71
CA ILE A 452 6.92 0.34 -15.78
C ILE A 452 6.29 -0.94 -15.20
N ILE A 453 6.89 -1.52 -14.16
CA ILE A 453 6.34 -2.71 -13.49
C ILE A 453 4.97 -2.40 -12.87
N ARG A 454 4.81 -1.21 -12.29
CA ARG A 454 3.54 -0.75 -11.72
C ARG A 454 2.45 -0.66 -12.79
N CYS A 455 2.77 -0.11 -13.96
CA CYS A 455 1.87 -0.06 -15.11
C CYS A 455 1.46 -1.46 -15.58
N PHE A 456 2.42 -2.38 -15.72
CA PHE A 456 2.15 -3.79 -16.03
C PHE A 456 1.17 -4.41 -15.02
N LYS A 457 1.44 -4.27 -13.72
CA LYS A 457 0.59 -4.83 -12.67
C LYS A 457 -0.82 -4.23 -12.70
N ALA A 458 -0.96 -2.95 -13.03
CA ALA A 458 -2.27 -2.31 -13.20
C ALA A 458 -3.05 -2.91 -14.37
N HIS A 459 -2.42 -3.05 -15.54
CA HIS A 459 -3.06 -3.72 -16.68
C HIS A 459 -3.45 -5.17 -16.37
N TYR A 460 -2.58 -5.92 -15.69
CA TYR A 460 -2.91 -7.28 -15.26
C TYR A 460 -4.13 -7.29 -14.34
N ARG A 461 -4.14 -6.45 -13.30
CA ARG A 461 -5.23 -6.40 -12.32
C ARG A 461 -6.54 -5.97 -12.95
N SER A 462 -6.53 -5.01 -13.88
CA SER A 462 -7.74 -4.65 -14.65
C SER A 462 -8.31 -5.87 -15.38
N ARG A 463 -7.46 -6.59 -16.14
CA ARG A 463 -7.85 -7.80 -16.88
C ARG A 463 -8.38 -8.89 -15.96
N PHE A 464 -7.74 -9.08 -14.81
CA PHE A 464 -8.16 -10.08 -13.84
C PHE A 464 -9.56 -9.77 -13.28
N MET A 465 -9.84 -8.50 -12.97
CA MET A 465 -11.16 -8.07 -12.49
C MET A 465 -12.23 -8.13 -13.58
N ASN A 466 -11.92 -7.69 -14.80
CA ASN A 466 -12.87 -7.78 -15.92
C ASN A 466 -13.24 -9.23 -16.22
N ARG A 467 -12.27 -10.16 -16.17
CA ARG A 467 -12.54 -11.60 -16.26
C ARG A 467 -13.46 -12.10 -15.15
N ALA A 468 -13.30 -11.62 -13.91
CA ALA A 468 -14.17 -12.01 -12.81
C ALA A 468 -15.61 -11.50 -13.02
N ILE A 469 -15.78 -10.29 -13.57
CA ILE A 469 -17.08 -9.72 -13.96
C ILE A 469 -17.71 -10.58 -15.06
N ASP A 470 -16.97 -10.90 -16.13
CA ASP A 470 -17.46 -11.72 -17.23
C ASP A 470 -17.91 -13.12 -16.75
N ARG A 471 -17.16 -13.73 -15.82
CA ARG A 471 -17.54 -15.02 -15.20
C ARG A 471 -18.81 -14.88 -14.37
N TYR A 472 -18.94 -13.81 -13.59
CA TYR A 472 -20.15 -13.54 -12.81
C TYR A 472 -21.38 -13.38 -13.72
N ASP A 473 -21.28 -12.57 -14.77
CA ASP A 473 -22.36 -12.33 -15.73
C ASP A 473 -22.74 -13.61 -16.50
N SER A 474 -21.78 -14.53 -16.67
CA SER A 474 -21.99 -15.85 -17.27
C SER A 474 -22.59 -16.89 -16.31
N GLY A 475 -22.90 -16.50 -15.06
CA GLY A 475 -23.55 -17.37 -14.07
C GLY A 475 -22.60 -18.27 -13.26
N VAL A 476 -21.29 -18.04 -13.31
CA VAL A 476 -20.32 -18.73 -12.44
C VAL A 476 -20.57 -18.35 -10.97
N THR A 477 -20.42 -19.31 -10.06
CA THR A 477 -20.68 -19.06 -8.64
C THR A 477 -19.71 -18.00 -8.09
N PRO A 478 -20.13 -17.13 -7.16
CA PRO A 478 -19.25 -16.14 -6.53
C PRO A 478 -17.99 -16.72 -5.86
N ALA A 479 -18.00 -18.01 -5.50
CA ALA A 479 -16.82 -18.69 -4.95
C ALA A 479 -15.73 -18.92 -6.00
N ASP A 480 -16.11 -19.06 -7.28
CA ASP A 480 -15.23 -19.49 -8.37
C ASP A 480 -14.91 -18.38 -9.39
N ILE A 481 -15.49 -17.18 -9.26
CA ILE A 481 -15.26 -16.08 -10.22
C ILE A 481 -13.80 -15.64 -10.31
N TYR A 482 -13.06 -15.74 -9.19
CA TYR A 482 -11.63 -15.43 -9.13
C TYR A 482 -10.74 -16.63 -9.44
N SER A 483 -11.32 -17.82 -9.64
CA SER A 483 -10.57 -19.01 -10.01
C SER A 483 -9.93 -18.81 -11.38
N ILE A 484 -8.63 -19.01 -11.43
CA ILE A 484 -7.79 -18.88 -12.61
C ILE A 484 -6.69 -19.94 -12.50
N ASN A 485 -6.29 -20.54 -13.62
CA ASN A 485 -5.12 -21.42 -13.66
C ASN A 485 -3.87 -20.68 -14.14
N ILE A 486 -2.71 -21.26 -13.88
CA ILE A 486 -1.40 -20.67 -14.22
C ILE A 486 -1.23 -20.33 -15.72
N LEU A 487 -1.80 -21.13 -16.63
CA LEU A 487 -1.67 -20.86 -18.06
C LEU A 487 -2.51 -19.64 -18.48
N GLU A 488 -3.73 -19.53 -17.95
CA GLU A 488 -4.56 -18.34 -18.15
C GLU A 488 -3.90 -17.08 -17.57
N SER A 489 -3.30 -17.18 -16.37
CA SER A 489 -2.59 -16.04 -15.78
C SER A 489 -1.38 -15.62 -16.60
N MET A 490 -0.58 -16.57 -17.11
CA MET A 490 0.56 -16.25 -17.98
C MET A 490 0.13 -15.55 -19.27
N ARG A 491 -1.00 -15.96 -19.87
CA ARG A 491 -1.57 -15.30 -21.05
C ARG A 491 -2.06 -13.88 -20.74
N MET A 492 -2.66 -13.69 -19.56
CA MET A 492 -3.10 -12.38 -19.10
C MET A 492 -1.91 -11.46 -18.83
N ALA A 493 -0.84 -11.98 -18.24
CA ALA A 493 0.41 -11.25 -18.04
C ALA A 493 1.07 -10.86 -19.37
N ASP A 494 1.15 -11.76 -20.35
CA ASP A 494 1.67 -11.43 -21.68
C ASP A 494 0.85 -10.32 -22.37
N ALA A 495 -0.49 -10.36 -22.26
CA ALA A 495 -1.35 -9.30 -22.76
C ALA A 495 -1.13 -7.96 -22.03
N ALA A 496 -1.03 -7.98 -20.70
CA ALA A 496 -0.76 -6.79 -19.89
C ALA A 496 0.62 -6.19 -20.20
N TRP A 497 1.64 -7.02 -20.41
CA TRP A 497 2.98 -6.55 -20.76
C TRP A 497 3.04 -5.91 -22.15
N LYS A 498 2.29 -6.45 -23.11
CA LYS A 498 2.16 -5.86 -24.45
C LYS A 498 1.51 -4.48 -24.40
N GLU A 499 0.60 -4.27 -23.46
CA GLU A 499 -0.16 -3.03 -23.29
C GLU A 499 0.64 -1.88 -22.69
N VAL A 500 1.70 -2.17 -21.92
CA VAL A 500 2.65 -1.14 -21.45
C VAL A 500 3.27 -0.42 -22.64
N ASP A 501 2.93 0.84 -22.84
CA ASP A 501 3.27 1.54 -24.07
C ASP A 501 4.71 2.09 -24.07
N THR A 502 5.23 2.33 -25.28
CA THR A 502 6.58 2.88 -25.52
C THR A 502 6.80 4.25 -24.86
N THR A 503 5.75 5.07 -24.74
CA THR A 503 5.83 6.41 -24.13
C THR A 503 5.98 6.28 -22.62
N THR A 504 5.23 5.40 -21.97
CA THR A 504 5.37 5.06 -20.56
C THR A 504 6.80 4.64 -20.23
N ILE A 505 7.36 3.72 -21.03
CA ILE A 505 8.75 3.27 -20.86
C ILE A 505 9.72 4.44 -20.98
N ARG A 506 9.65 5.20 -22.07
CA ARG A 506 10.57 6.34 -22.31
C ARG A 506 10.51 7.37 -21.20
N ASN A 507 9.32 7.65 -20.67
CA ASN A 507 9.15 8.61 -19.59
C ASN A 507 9.70 8.07 -18.26
N CYS A 508 9.53 6.77 -17.95
CA CYS A 508 10.16 6.15 -16.79
C CYS A 508 11.70 6.21 -16.87
N TRP A 509 12.26 5.98 -18.06
CA TRP A 509 13.69 6.16 -18.32
C TRP A 509 14.15 7.61 -18.12
N ARG A 510 13.37 8.61 -18.55
CA ARG A 510 13.68 10.02 -18.27
C ARG A 510 13.62 10.34 -16.78
N LYS A 511 12.58 9.84 -16.08
CA LYS A 511 12.37 10.03 -14.64
C LYS A 511 13.51 9.47 -13.79
N SER A 512 14.13 8.38 -14.23
CA SER A 512 15.31 7.81 -13.56
C SER A 512 16.51 8.77 -13.52
N GLY A 513 16.61 9.70 -14.47
CA GLY A 513 17.68 10.69 -14.55
C GLY A 513 19.05 10.15 -14.99
N ILE A 514 19.16 8.89 -15.43
CA ILE A 514 20.45 8.25 -15.75
C ILE A 514 20.89 8.43 -17.22
N LEU A 515 20.00 8.93 -18.09
CA LEU A 515 20.29 9.14 -19.50
C LEU A 515 20.98 10.50 -19.73
N PRO A 516 21.99 10.58 -20.61
CA PRO A 516 22.59 11.85 -21.02
C PRO A 516 21.60 12.78 -21.73
N ASP A 517 21.67 14.08 -21.42
CA ASP A 517 20.82 15.11 -22.04
C ASP A 517 20.93 15.15 -23.57
N THR A 518 22.11 14.85 -24.11
CA THR A 518 22.35 14.79 -25.56
C THR A 518 21.46 13.76 -26.24
N LEU A 519 21.20 12.61 -25.60
CA LEU A 519 20.35 11.55 -26.15
C LEU A 519 18.87 11.92 -26.02
N ILE A 520 18.47 12.51 -24.88
CA ILE A 520 17.09 12.94 -24.63
C ILE A 520 16.66 13.99 -25.65
N ASN A 521 17.53 14.97 -25.94
CA ASN A 521 17.25 16.09 -26.85
C ASN A 521 17.36 15.72 -28.34
N SER A 522 17.99 14.59 -28.67
CA SER A 522 18.15 14.10 -30.05
C SER A 522 16.97 13.25 -30.56
N ALA A 523 16.05 12.85 -29.67
CA ALA A 523 14.92 12.01 -30.04
C ALA A 523 13.89 12.82 -30.85
N PRO A 524 13.54 12.42 -32.09
CA PRO A 524 12.52 13.12 -32.87
C PRO A 524 11.15 12.99 -32.20
N THR A 525 10.52 14.13 -31.92
CA THR A 525 9.12 14.26 -31.48
C THR A 525 8.18 13.94 -32.65
N THR A 526 8.14 12.68 -33.08
CA THR A 526 7.21 12.19 -34.10
C THR A 526 6.61 10.86 -33.66
N ALA A 527 5.87 10.89 -32.56
CA ALA A 527 4.80 9.93 -32.31
C ALA A 527 3.48 10.72 -32.27
N PRO A 528 2.40 10.22 -32.90
CA PRO A 528 1.11 10.89 -32.86
C PRO A 528 0.65 10.95 -31.40
N ALA A 529 0.30 12.15 -30.94
CA ALA A 529 -0.22 12.34 -29.59
C ALA A 529 -1.50 11.50 -29.40
N PRO A 530 -1.61 10.69 -28.33
CA PRO A 530 -2.90 10.14 -27.96
C PRO A 530 -3.83 11.30 -27.60
N SER A 531 -5.07 11.26 -28.09
CA SER A 531 -6.11 12.22 -27.73
C SER A 531 -6.46 12.08 -26.24
N LEU A 532 -5.74 12.78 -25.38
CA LEU A 532 -6.06 12.89 -23.96
C LEU A 532 -7.03 14.07 -23.76
N PRO A 533 -8.06 13.92 -22.92
CA PRO A 533 -9.00 15.00 -22.61
C PRO A 533 -8.28 16.17 -21.94
N ILE A 534 -8.71 17.39 -22.26
CA ILE A 534 -8.08 18.67 -21.86
C ILE A 534 -7.94 18.82 -20.33
N SER A 535 -8.70 18.06 -19.53
CA SER A 535 -8.56 17.98 -18.07
C SER A 535 -7.23 17.37 -17.59
N SER A 536 -6.47 16.71 -18.47
CA SER A 536 -5.16 16.10 -18.17
C SER A 536 -4.00 17.09 -18.28
N LEU A 537 -4.22 18.28 -18.86
CA LEU A 537 -3.19 19.27 -19.16
C LEU A 537 -2.91 20.24 -18.01
N VAL A 538 -3.51 20.01 -16.85
CA VAL A 538 -3.28 20.82 -15.64
C VAL A 538 -2.50 19.95 -14.64
N ASN A 539 -1.17 20.02 -14.74
CA ASN A 539 -0.18 19.65 -13.72
C ASN A 539 0.34 18.20 -13.57
N ASN A 540 0.28 17.29 -14.56
CA ASN A 540 0.92 15.96 -14.42
C ASN A 540 1.95 15.64 -15.52
N ASP A 541 3.05 14.96 -15.13
CA ASP A 541 4.03 14.35 -16.04
C ASP A 541 3.33 13.29 -16.95
N PRO A 542 3.58 13.28 -18.27
CA PRO A 542 3.01 12.29 -19.18
C PRO A 542 3.25 10.81 -18.80
N ALA A 543 4.34 10.47 -18.08
CA ALA A 543 4.54 9.12 -17.53
C ALA A 543 3.45 8.76 -16.53
N ASP A 544 3.24 9.68 -15.59
CA ASP A 544 2.29 9.50 -14.52
C ASP A 544 0.88 9.48 -15.13
N ALA A 545 0.59 10.23 -16.20
CA ALA A 545 -0.70 10.19 -16.89
C ALA A 545 -1.11 8.81 -17.43
N ALA A 546 -0.19 8.05 -18.05
CA ALA A 546 -0.47 6.72 -18.57
C ALA A 546 -0.58 5.67 -17.44
N ILE A 547 0.29 5.76 -16.42
CA ILE A 547 0.19 4.96 -15.21
C ILE A 547 -1.15 5.24 -14.51
N PHE A 548 -1.52 6.50 -14.33
CA PHE A 548 -2.81 6.93 -13.78
C PHE A 548 -3.98 6.45 -14.64
N ALA A 549 -3.84 6.37 -15.96
CA ALA A 549 -4.90 5.83 -16.82
C ALA A 549 -5.11 4.33 -16.58
N ALA A 550 -4.04 3.53 -16.52
CA ALA A 550 -4.10 2.10 -16.19
C ALA A 550 -4.64 1.87 -14.77
N GLU A 551 -4.19 2.68 -13.80
CA GLU A 551 -4.70 2.68 -12.44
C GLU A 551 -6.17 3.08 -12.34
N ARG A 552 -6.62 4.05 -13.14
CA ARG A 552 -8.02 4.45 -13.21
C ARG A 552 -8.89 3.36 -13.80
N GLU A 553 -8.38 2.56 -14.73
CA GLU A 553 -9.07 1.38 -15.23
C GLU A 553 -9.32 0.37 -14.10
N VAL A 554 -8.28 0.09 -13.29
CA VAL A 554 -8.40 -0.74 -12.08
C VAL A 554 -9.45 -0.17 -11.13
N LEU A 555 -9.42 1.14 -10.85
CA LEU A 555 -10.40 1.79 -9.97
C LEU A 555 -11.82 1.74 -10.56
N THR A 556 -11.97 1.84 -11.88
CA THR A 556 -13.26 1.72 -12.58
C THR A 556 -13.82 0.32 -12.42
N SER A 557 -13.01 -0.72 -12.67
CA SER A 557 -13.42 -2.12 -12.49
C SER A 557 -13.78 -2.42 -11.04
N LEU A 558 -13.01 -1.88 -10.06
CA LEU A 558 -13.37 -1.98 -8.64
C LEU A 558 -14.72 -1.31 -8.34
N SER A 559 -14.97 -0.14 -8.91
CA SER A 559 -16.22 0.60 -8.73
C SER A 559 -17.41 -0.11 -9.40
N HIS A 560 -17.17 -0.83 -10.50
CA HIS A 560 -18.18 -1.68 -11.13
C HIS A 560 -18.50 -2.88 -10.23
N LEU A 561 -17.48 -3.56 -9.70
CA LEU A 561 -17.67 -4.62 -8.69
C LEU A 561 -18.42 -4.11 -7.45
N GLU A 562 -18.20 -2.86 -7.04
CA GLU A 562 -18.99 -2.20 -5.98
C GLU A 562 -20.46 -2.01 -6.37
N ALA A 563 -20.71 -1.53 -7.59
CA ALA A 563 -22.06 -1.27 -8.09
C ALA A 563 -22.91 -2.54 -8.23
N ILE A 564 -22.30 -3.66 -8.64
CA ILE A 564 -23.00 -4.96 -8.77
C ILE A 564 -23.10 -5.73 -7.44
N GLY A 565 -22.59 -5.17 -6.34
CA GLY A 565 -22.67 -5.78 -5.02
C GLY A 565 -21.72 -6.97 -4.82
N VAL A 566 -20.63 -7.04 -5.58
CA VAL A 566 -19.54 -8.02 -5.40
C VAL A 566 -18.44 -7.46 -4.46
N LEU A 567 -18.24 -6.14 -4.43
CA LEU A 567 -17.30 -5.43 -3.54
C LEU A 567 -18.02 -4.35 -2.68
N GLN A 568 -17.53 -4.00 -1.48
CA GLN A 568 -18.08 -2.86 -0.69
C GLN A 568 -17.08 -1.73 -0.47
N PRO A 569 -17.57 -0.48 -0.28
CA PRO A 569 -16.71 0.70 -0.08
C PRO A 569 -15.74 0.62 1.10
N HIS A 570 -16.11 -0.06 2.19
CA HIS A 570 -15.27 -0.19 3.40
C HIS A 570 -14.20 -1.28 3.29
N ASN A 571 -14.27 -2.09 2.24
CA ASN A 571 -13.39 -3.23 1.97
C ASN A 571 -12.47 -2.98 0.77
N ARG A 572 -12.57 -1.80 0.16
CA ARG A 572 -11.73 -1.38 -0.95
C ARG A 572 -10.28 -1.34 -0.49
N MET A 573 -9.47 -2.26 -1.01
CA MET A 573 -8.03 -2.23 -0.82
C MET A 573 -7.45 -1.00 -1.54
N ASP A 574 -6.47 -0.35 -0.91
CA ASP A 574 -5.78 0.77 -1.52
C ASP A 574 -5.05 0.29 -2.79
N LEU A 575 -5.00 1.15 -3.79
CA LEU A 575 -4.43 0.85 -5.10
C LEU A 575 -2.97 0.39 -4.97
N ALA A 576 -2.20 1.01 -4.06
CA ALA A 576 -0.82 0.60 -3.80
C ALA A 576 -0.71 -0.83 -3.23
N GLU A 577 -1.70 -1.29 -2.47
CA GLU A 577 -1.72 -2.61 -1.85
C GLU A 577 -2.21 -3.71 -2.82
N ILE A 578 -3.08 -3.37 -3.79
CA ILE A 578 -3.50 -4.27 -4.87
C ILE A 578 -2.36 -4.49 -5.89
N LEU A 579 -1.66 -3.40 -6.22
CA LEU A 579 -0.58 -3.44 -7.20
C LEU A 579 0.69 -4.02 -6.61
N ASN A 580 1.00 -3.74 -5.34
CA ASN A 580 2.19 -4.26 -4.66
C ASN A 580 1.81 -4.75 -3.25
N PRO A 581 1.13 -5.90 -3.12
CA PRO A 581 0.85 -6.50 -1.83
C PRO A 581 2.16 -6.73 -1.08
N GLN A 582 2.16 -6.48 0.24
CA GLN A 582 3.38 -6.50 1.07
C GLN A 582 4.19 -7.81 0.96
N ASN A 583 3.51 -8.92 0.66
CA ASN A 583 4.12 -10.24 0.49
C ASN A 583 4.79 -10.45 -0.89
N GLU A 584 4.56 -9.60 -1.90
CA GLU A 584 5.30 -9.62 -3.18
C GLU A 584 6.67 -8.96 -3.05
N ASN A 585 6.78 -7.94 -2.18
CA ASN A 585 8.02 -7.21 -1.90
C ASN A 585 8.93 -7.94 -0.91
N LEU A 586 8.44 -8.98 -0.23
CA LEU A 586 9.25 -9.95 0.51
C LEU A 586 9.95 -10.86 -0.52
N MET A 587 10.89 -10.28 -1.26
CA MET A 587 11.99 -11.01 -1.92
C MET A 587 13.08 -11.38 -0.90
N TYR A 588 13.08 -10.74 0.27
CA TYR A 588 13.99 -10.99 1.40
C TYR A 588 13.41 -12.00 2.40
N ASP A 589 13.31 -13.26 1.99
CA ASP A 589 13.65 -14.35 2.92
C ASP A 589 15.11 -14.63 2.59
N ASP A 590 16.01 -14.30 3.52
CA ASP A 590 17.46 -14.46 3.36
C ASP A 590 17.75 -15.95 3.17
N GLY A 591 17.61 -16.40 1.92
CA GLY A 591 17.85 -17.77 1.53
C GLY A 591 19.28 -18.07 1.88
N THR A 592 19.46 -18.85 2.92
CA THR A 592 20.78 -19.23 3.40
C THR A 592 21.56 -19.88 2.26
N ASP A 593 22.89 -19.89 2.31
CA ASP A 593 23.71 -20.64 1.34
C ASP A 593 23.24 -22.11 1.21
N GLN A 594 22.60 -22.65 2.26
CA GLN A 594 21.94 -23.95 2.27
C GLN A 594 20.67 -23.99 1.40
N ASP A 595 19.80 -22.96 1.40
CA ASP A 595 18.63 -22.89 0.52
C ASP A 595 19.01 -22.81 -0.96
N ILE A 596 20.11 -22.12 -1.27
CA ILE A 596 20.67 -22.05 -2.63
C ILE A 596 21.25 -23.42 -3.02
N PHE A 597 22.00 -24.05 -2.12
CA PHE A 597 22.52 -25.40 -2.32
C PHE A 597 21.41 -26.43 -2.53
N ASP A 598 20.36 -26.41 -1.71
CA ASP A 598 19.21 -27.32 -1.79
C ASP A 598 18.40 -27.08 -3.08
N ALA A 599 18.25 -25.83 -3.53
CA ALA A 599 17.59 -25.53 -4.80
C ALA A 599 18.38 -26.03 -6.02
N VAL A 600 19.72 -25.98 -5.96
CA VAL A 600 20.61 -26.50 -7.00
C VAL A 600 20.65 -28.03 -6.98
N LEU A 601 20.64 -28.65 -5.79
CA LEU A 601 20.62 -30.11 -5.64
C LEU A 601 19.28 -30.69 -6.10
N ALA A 602 18.16 -30.07 -5.71
CA ALA A 602 16.84 -30.44 -6.19
C ALA A 602 16.68 -30.29 -7.71
N ARG A 603 17.38 -29.32 -8.34
CA ARG A 603 17.44 -29.22 -9.81
C ARG A 603 18.15 -30.43 -10.42
N ARG A 604 19.26 -30.87 -9.84
CA ARG A 604 20.02 -32.05 -10.32
C ARG A 604 19.25 -33.35 -10.12
N GLU A 605 18.61 -33.53 -8.97
CA GLU A 605 17.74 -34.69 -8.71
C GLU A 605 16.52 -34.72 -9.66
N ALA A 606 15.91 -33.57 -9.95
CA ALA A 606 14.80 -33.47 -10.91
C ALA A 606 15.21 -33.54 -12.40
N GLU A 607 16.51 -33.47 -12.70
CA GLU A 607 17.08 -33.77 -14.01
C GLU A 607 17.35 -35.27 -14.17
N GLU A 608 17.55 -36.01 -13.06
CA GLU A 608 17.75 -37.46 -13.02
C GLU A 608 16.42 -38.25 -12.98
N ASP A 609 15.35 -37.71 -12.38
CA ASP A 609 14.00 -38.31 -12.39
C ASP A 609 13.23 -37.97 -13.68
N ILE A 610 13.46 -38.76 -14.73
CA ILE A 610 12.85 -38.59 -16.08
C ILE A 610 11.36 -38.97 -16.13
N GLU A 611 10.76 -39.52 -15.08
CA GLU A 611 9.34 -39.90 -15.08
C GLU A 611 8.53 -39.28 -13.93
N GLY A 612 7.65 -38.33 -14.27
CA GLY A 612 6.37 -38.24 -13.59
C GLY A 612 6.12 -37.10 -12.60
N ASN A 613 6.91 -36.01 -12.55
CA ASN A 613 6.61 -34.93 -11.61
C ASN A 613 5.52 -33.95 -12.12
N GLY A 614 4.27 -34.42 -12.18
CA GLY A 614 3.08 -33.59 -12.35
C GLY A 614 2.74 -32.87 -11.04
N GLY A 615 3.48 -31.78 -10.76
CA GLY A 615 3.40 -31.02 -9.51
C GLY A 615 1.98 -30.57 -9.12
N ASP A 616 1.74 -30.61 -7.81
CA ASP A 616 0.50 -30.32 -7.09
C ASP A 616 0.12 -28.84 -7.14
N ASP A 617 -0.33 -28.37 -8.31
CA ASP A 617 -1.27 -27.25 -8.37
C ASP A 617 -2.68 -27.88 -8.38
N SER A 618 -3.46 -27.59 -7.35
CA SER A 618 -4.82 -28.08 -7.10
C SER A 618 -5.86 -27.48 -8.07
N ASP A 619 -5.50 -27.35 -9.35
CA ASP A 619 -6.35 -26.75 -10.36
C ASP A 619 -7.12 -27.86 -11.07
N ASP A 620 -8.42 -27.95 -10.80
CA ASP A 620 -9.35 -28.68 -11.65
C ASP A 620 -9.23 -28.12 -13.07
N VAL A 621 -8.71 -28.93 -14.00
CA VAL A 621 -8.61 -28.53 -15.40
C VAL A 621 -10.02 -28.52 -15.97
N GLU A 622 -10.64 -27.34 -15.97
CA GLU A 622 -11.95 -27.09 -16.59
C GLU A 622 -11.93 -27.67 -18.02
N ALA A 623 -12.90 -28.53 -18.33
CA ALA A 623 -12.91 -29.24 -19.60
C ALA A 623 -12.94 -28.23 -20.75
N ARG A 624 -11.94 -28.28 -21.63
CA ARG A 624 -11.86 -27.35 -22.76
C ARG A 624 -13.11 -27.52 -23.65
N PRO A 625 -13.76 -26.41 -24.06
CA PRO A 625 -14.83 -26.48 -25.04
C PRO A 625 -14.39 -27.22 -26.29
N SER A 626 -15.27 -28.05 -26.82
CA SER A 626 -15.05 -28.70 -28.10
C SER A 626 -14.89 -27.66 -29.21
N ARG A 627 -14.20 -28.03 -30.28
CA ARG A 627 -14.06 -27.16 -31.47
C ARG A 627 -15.43 -26.70 -32.00
N ARG A 628 -16.44 -27.57 -31.93
CA ARG A 628 -17.81 -27.25 -32.37
C ARG A 628 -18.41 -26.14 -31.51
N GLU A 629 -18.28 -26.23 -30.19
CA GLU A 629 -18.74 -25.19 -29.26
C GLU A 629 -17.97 -23.87 -29.48
N ALA A 630 -16.67 -23.93 -29.70
CA ALA A 630 -15.86 -22.74 -29.98
C ALA A 630 -16.26 -22.05 -31.29
N LEU A 631 -16.54 -22.81 -32.35
CA LEU A 631 -17.02 -22.27 -33.63
C LEU A 631 -18.45 -21.73 -33.53
N LEU A 632 -19.33 -22.38 -32.74
CA LEU A 632 -20.66 -21.88 -32.44
C LEU A 632 -20.58 -20.53 -31.72
N ALA A 633 -19.78 -20.43 -30.66
CA ALA A 633 -19.56 -19.18 -29.93
C ALA A 633 -19.01 -18.06 -30.84
N ALA A 634 -18.01 -18.37 -31.69
CA ALA A 634 -17.48 -17.42 -32.66
C ALA A 634 -18.54 -16.94 -33.66
N SER A 635 -19.45 -17.83 -34.09
CA SER A 635 -20.58 -17.47 -34.95
C SER A 635 -21.58 -16.58 -34.22
N THR A 636 -21.93 -16.91 -32.97
CA THR A 636 -22.83 -16.09 -32.13
C THR A 636 -22.27 -14.69 -31.93
N LEU A 637 -20.98 -14.57 -31.61
CA LEU A 637 -20.30 -13.28 -31.46
C LEU A 637 -20.28 -12.49 -32.76
N ARG A 638 -20.06 -13.15 -33.91
CA ARG A 638 -20.14 -12.49 -35.22
C ARG A 638 -21.54 -11.93 -35.48
N THR A 639 -22.59 -12.70 -35.22
CA THR A 639 -23.98 -12.23 -35.37
C THR A 639 -24.28 -11.09 -34.40
N PHE A 640 -23.74 -11.11 -33.19
CA PHE A 640 -23.94 -10.01 -32.23
C PHE A 640 -23.32 -8.69 -32.71
N VAL A 641 -22.14 -8.74 -33.33
CA VAL A 641 -21.43 -7.53 -33.79
C VAL A 641 -21.75 -7.10 -35.22
N SER A 642 -22.55 -7.86 -35.97
CA SER A 642 -22.86 -7.55 -37.38
C SER A 642 -23.57 -6.20 -37.55
N ASP A 643 -24.28 -5.78 -36.51
CA ASP A 643 -25.12 -4.58 -36.52
C ASP A 643 -24.42 -3.37 -35.88
N ILE A 644 -23.17 -3.52 -35.42
CA ILE A 644 -22.39 -2.49 -34.72
C ILE A 644 -21.35 -1.89 -35.66
N ASP A 645 -21.55 -0.64 -36.08
CA ASP A 645 -20.61 0.04 -36.99
C ASP A 645 -19.49 0.82 -36.27
N GLU A 646 -18.73 0.11 -35.42
CA GLU A 646 -17.60 0.66 -34.67
C GLU A 646 -16.27 0.00 -35.09
N PRO A 647 -15.12 0.70 -35.03
CA PRO A 647 -13.81 0.15 -35.40
C PRO A 647 -13.46 -1.15 -34.64
N PHE A 648 -13.89 -1.25 -33.38
CA PHE A 648 -13.71 -2.45 -32.57
C PHE A 648 -14.48 -3.65 -33.12
N ALA A 649 -15.75 -3.46 -33.50
CA ALA A 649 -16.61 -4.52 -34.03
C ALA A 649 -16.03 -5.11 -35.33
N ARG A 650 -15.57 -4.24 -36.24
CA ARG A 650 -14.89 -4.66 -37.49
C ARG A 650 -13.60 -5.44 -37.23
N LYS A 651 -12.80 -5.01 -36.25
CA LYS A 651 -11.58 -5.72 -35.84
C LYS A 651 -11.90 -7.09 -35.25
N LEU A 652 -12.93 -7.17 -34.41
CA LEU A 652 -13.37 -8.42 -33.81
C LEU A 652 -13.87 -9.40 -34.88
N GLU A 653 -14.64 -8.94 -35.86
CA GLU A 653 -15.12 -9.77 -36.97
C GLU A 653 -13.95 -10.35 -37.80
N ALA A 654 -12.92 -9.54 -38.08
CA ALA A 654 -11.71 -9.98 -38.76
C ALA A 654 -10.96 -11.05 -37.95
N ILE A 655 -10.84 -10.87 -36.62
CA ILE A 655 -10.20 -11.85 -35.72
C ILE A 655 -11.00 -13.16 -35.69
N LEU A 656 -12.32 -13.10 -35.52
CA LEU A 656 -13.20 -14.27 -35.51
C LEU A 656 -13.14 -15.03 -36.85
N SER A 657 -13.02 -14.32 -37.97
CA SER A 657 -12.78 -14.91 -39.30
C SER A 657 -11.45 -15.66 -39.38
N SER A 658 -10.38 -15.05 -38.85
CA SER A 658 -9.06 -15.66 -38.80
C SER A 658 -9.04 -16.91 -37.92
N PHE A 659 -9.69 -16.84 -36.75
CA PHE A 659 -9.84 -17.96 -35.83
C PHE A 659 -10.50 -19.18 -36.49
N GLY A 660 -11.59 -18.98 -37.24
CA GLY A 660 -12.25 -20.04 -37.99
C GLY A 660 -11.40 -20.65 -39.12
N ARG A 661 -10.42 -19.92 -39.66
CA ARG A 661 -9.46 -20.45 -40.64
C ARG A 661 -8.36 -21.26 -39.95
N GLN A 662 -7.79 -20.73 -38.87
CA GLN A 662 -6.72 -21.39 -38.13
C GLN A 662 -7.16 -22.74 -37.56
N THR A 663 -8.35 -22.78 -36.96
CA THR A 663 -8.94 -24.02 -36.40
C THR A 663 -9.27 -25.09 -37.44
N ARG A 664 -9.34 -24.76 -38.73
CA ARG A 664 -9.44 -25.73 -39.84
C ARG A 664 -8.07 -26.24 -40.26
N LEU A 665 -7.06 -25.37 -40.28
CA LEU A 665 -5.69 -25.76 -40.61
C LEU A 665 -5.08 -26.68 -39.55
N ASP A 666 -5.34 -26.42 -38.28
CA ASP A 666 -4.84 -27.25 -37.17
C ASP A 666 -5.46 -28.66 -37.17
N GLU A 667 -6.73 -28.78 -37.58
CA GLU A 667 -7.40 -30.07 -37.82
C GLU A 667 -6.72 -30.81 -38.97
N PHE A 668 -6.49 -30.14 -40.09
CA PHE A 668 -5.80 -30.74 -41.24
C PHE A 668 -4.39 -31.26 -40.89
N LYS A 669 -3.66 -30.55 -40.02
CA LYS A 669 -2.33 -30.95 -39.56
C LYS A 669 -2.33 -32.09 -38.53
N SER A 670 -3.45 -32.31 -37.84
CA SER A 670 -3.59 -33.36 -36.81
C SER A 670 -4.21 -34.65 -37.34
N LEU A 671 -4.75 -34.64 -38.57
CA LEU A 671 -5.20 -35.84 -39.26
C LEU A 671 -4.00 -36.73 -39.60
N LYS A 672 -4.01 -37.97 -39.09
CA LYS A 672 -3.07 -39.01 -39.54
C LYS A 672 -3.44 -39.41 -40.97
N PRO A 673 -2.47 -39.55 -41.89
CA PRO A 673 -2.74 -40.07 -43.22
C PRO A 673 -3.22 -41.53 -43.09
N SER A 674 -4.49 -41.76 -43.39
CA SER A 674 -5.03 -43.11 -43.57
C SER A 674 -4.64 -43.62 -44.95
N ALA A 675 -3.99 -44.79 -45.00
CA ALA A 675 -3.65 -45.42 -46.26
C ALA A 675 -4.86 -46.23 -46.75
N ILE A 676 -5.02 -46.37 -48.08
CA ILE A 676 -6.10 -47.16 -48.70
C ILE A 676 -6.29 -48.56 -48.06
N PRO A 677 -5.24 -49.28 -47.59
CA PRO A 677 -5.38 -50.55 -46.87
C PRO A 677 -6.18 -50.48 -45.56
N ASP A 678 -6.22 -49.33 -44.87
CA ASP A 678 -6.92 -49.15 -43.59
C ASP A 678 -8.45 -49.29 -43.74
N TYR A 679 -8.96 -49.15 -44.96
CA TYR A 679 -10.39 -49.26 -45.30
C TYR A 679 -10.79 -50.64 -45.83
N PHE A 680 -9.83 -51.53 -46.07
CA PHE A 680 -10.10 -52.91 -46.52
C PHE A 680 -9.63 -53.90 -45.45
N SER A 681 -10.47 -54.15 -44.46
CA SER A 681 -10.31 -55.32 -43.60
C SER A 681 -10.53 -56.58 -44.45
N SER A 682 -9.47 -57.38 -44.63
CA SER A 682 -9.58 -58.69 -45.23
C SER A 682 -10.50 -59.56 -44.37
N ARG A 683 -11.68 -59.91 -44.90
CA ARG A 683 -12.46 -61.02 -44.34
C ARG A 683 -11.70 -62.33 -44.58
N SER A 684 -11.12 -62.85 -43.52
CA SER A 684 -10.78 -64.26 -43.30
C SER A 684 -10.96 -64.46 -41.79
N SER A 685 -11.88 -65.27 -41.28
CA SER A 685 -12.53 -66.48 -41.80
C SER A 685 -14.02 -66.53 -41.46
#